data_AF-A0A0A1FJE6-F1
#
_entry.id   AF-A0A0A1FJE6-F1
#
_cell.length_a   1.000
_cell.length_b   1.000
_cell.length_c   1.000
_cell.angle_alpha   90.00
_cell.angle_beta   90.00
_cell.angle_gamma   90.00
#
_symmetry.space_group_name_H-M   'P 1'
#
loop_
_entity.id
_entity.type
_entity.pdbx_description
1 polymer ?
#
loop_
_entity_poly.entity_id
_entity_poly.type
_entity_poly.pdbx_seq_one_letter_code
_entity_poly.pdbx_strand_id
1 'polypeptide(L)'
;MSFASNGGGSGPSLSGASGMLGQVAGLAGTFGAGTAAAQALGQASQAAQLAQTAASLLDGKTPSAIADAINSLTGNSGKLTQRERIVRLESPFGEDALLVNTMIADEHVNGLFHIALDMMSYSTDLSGKDIVGKPVLLRLMVTKDDAGLGAIMSGAGIEPPPKERYFHGYVSRFGRVGDSGSVTRYTADVVPWLWFLDRSKDSRIFIGKTLEQILSEIFDGYGFRDVEFHLQSKYEKFEYIVQYRESDFNFVSRLMEQEGLAYWFRHEEGKHILVISDSNDFFSEIKGFKSIEYYGTAASAKRDSIEQWDEAFQYRVGKMTFRDFNYQTPSTPLLHVEVPTTLQHEQITNTEHYDYQSLYDSRSQGERYATFAMQAEEGRAHEFTGSAYTRAMFAGGKFKLINHKVSAYNNKEFALLSVRHEAANDYTQHHGQLAYRNTFTALPVEIPYRPVKVTPKPFIQGTQTAIVVGPKGEEIHVDKDGRVPIHFHWDRQGKKDGNDTIAVRISQPMAGQGWGGSTIPRIGQEVIVSFIEGDPDNPIIVGRVYNGDAKNPYSGALGETMGIRSKTHKGGGFNELKMVDTNGAEQLALQAQRDMHIKVKNNQSTTVHADKSTYVGGGHTENIKKDVAITVAEGGYDLTVNDKHMHVTAKTEIKLVVGPNSITIDQNGITIKGLKVSSVATAENLILGEPVNINPAPPPPTPEQALAAQWAAQTAIIDEGLRSQNPAVQAAAKKLQESRKAQQMALLAGAVYDPTKPLPPGWKSSTNDPAALAPYGLKPSDFKIAGSNFGAQMYTPDPAVFGDSMKPTIAMKGTQKLAPWSDDMENNFAQGINEESPYYKRAVDLGTKIDRAGMAGNIEGTGHSLGGGTISAFSEASGASATTFNAAGLNPETVTRYGGVVHPSQITAYRVDGEVLTGLQEPTVMDHITSPTTSLIGDMMPKAVGTPVTMEPTSFDPVRRHMMSDVNNGIGQIVQQDQSKLTGLLGMN
;
A
#
# COMPACT_ATOMS: atom_id res chain seq x y z
N MET A 1 -8.64 14.30 -65.23
CA MET A 1 -9.21 14.23 -66.59
C MET A 1 -8.08 14.47 -67.58
N SER A 2 -7.81 13.54 -68.49
CA SER A 2 -6.83 13.71 -69.58
C SER A 2 -7.51 14.31 -70.81
N PHE A 3 -6.82 15.14 -71.59
CA PHE A 3 -6.95 15.13 -73.06
C PHE A 3 -5.66 15.58 -73.74
N ALA A 4 -5.41 14.95 -74.88
CA ALA A 4 -4.20 14.96 -75.68
C ALA A 4 -4.21 16.03 -76.80
N SER A 5 -3.06 16.07 -77.48
CA SER A 5 -2.56 16.92 -78.57
C SER A 5 -3.32 16.93 -79.91
N ASN A 6 -3.05 17.99 -80.71
CA ASN A 6 -2.80 17.96 -82.17
C ASN A 6 -2.11 19.28 -82.58
N GLY A 7 -0.96 19.28 -83.29
CA GLY A 7 -0.81 19.34 -84.77
C GLY A 7 -0.86 20.81 -85.25
N GLY A 8 0.06 21.46 -85.97
CA GLY A 8 1.06 21.09 -86.98
C GLY A 8 0.86 22.05 -88.17
N GLY A 9 1.86 22.85 -88.57
CA GLY A 9 1.74 23.76 -89.74
C GLY A 9 2.97 24.66 -89.96
N SER A 10 3.41 24.79 -91.22
CA SER A 10 4.75 25.15 -91.68
C SER A 10 4.86 26.45 -92.49
N GLY A 11 5.95 27.21 -92.27
CA GLY A 11 6.71 28.04 -93.25
C GLY A 11 6.15 29.41 -93.69
N PRO A 12 6.95 30.28 -94.36
CA PRO A 12 8.36 30.16 -94.75
C PRO A 12 9.26 31.36 -94.36
N SER A 13 10.53 31.21 -94.71
CA SER A 13 11.71 32.09 -94.57
C SER A 13 11.74 33.31 -95.50
N LEU A 14 12.58 34.30 -95.16
CA LEU A 14 13.42 35.04 -96.12
C LEU A 14 14.56 35.79 -95.41
N SER A 15 15.64 35.95 -96.15
CA SER A 15 17.04 36.10 -95.75
C SER A 15 17.67 37.43 -96.19
N GLY A 16 18.78 37.82 -95.54
CA GLY A 16 19.80 38.76 -96.03
C GLY A 16 19.62 40.19 -95.50
N ALA A 17 20.63 40.99 -95.18
CA ALA A 17 22.07 40.99 -95.43
C ALA A 17 22.69 41.97 -94.40
N SER A 18 23.64 41.57 -93.54
CA SER A 18 25.09 41.82 -93.62
C SER A 18 25.55 43.27 -93.94
N GLY A 19 26.35 43.85 -93.04
CA GLY A 19 27.33 44.88 -93.44
C GLY A 19 27.87 45.80 -92.33
N MET A 20 29.03 45.41 -91.76
CA MET A 20 30.23 46.25 -91.50
C MET A 20 30.12 47.47 -90.54
N LEU A 21 31.03 47.81 -89.60
CA LEU A 21 32.43 47.52 -89.21
C LEU A 21 33.05 48.91 -88.89
N GLY A 22 33.93 48.99 -87.87
CA GLY A 22 34.91 50.09 -87.72
C GLY A 22 34.89 50.78 -86.35
N GLN A 23 35.67 50.30 -85.37
CA GLN A 23 36.95 50.89 -84.89
C GLN A 23 36.77 52.25 -84.19
N VAL A 24 37.31 52.54 -83.00
CA VAL A 24 38.74 52.61 -82.63
C VAL A 24 38.87 52.68 -81.10
N ALA A 25 39.93 52.04 -80.59
CA ALA A 25 40.39 52.03 -79.19
C ALA A 25 41.27 53.25 -78.82
N GLY A 26 41.42 53.56 -77.52
CA GLY A 26 42.40 54.55 -77.07
C GLY A 26 42.47 54.84 -75.57
N LEU A 27 43.13 53.93 -74.84
CA LEU A 27 44.01 54.09 -73.66
C LEU A 27 43.72 55.11 -72.53
N ALA A 28 43.74 54.54 -71.33
CA ALA A 28 43.76 55.17 -70.01
C ALA A 28 45.12 55.79 -69.62
N GLY A 29 45.07 56.72 -68.66
CA GLY A 29 46.24 57.20 -67.92
C GLY A 29 45.88 58.07 -66.70
N THR A 30 45.79 57.41 -65.54
CA THR A 30 46.13 57.88 -64.16
C THR A 30 45.49 59.15 -63.58
N PHE A 31 44.77 59.01 -62.45
CA PHE A 31 44.97 59.84 -61.23
C PHE A 31 44.36 59.14 -59.99
N GLY A 32 45.06 59.24 -58.86
CA GLY A 32 44.58 58.82 -57.54
C GLY A 32 43.85 59.95 -56.79
N ALA A 33 42.89 59.51 -55.98
CA ALA A 33 42.31 60.08 -54.75
C ALA A 33 41.93 61.58 -54.65
N GLY A 34 40.64 61.82 -54.36
CA GLY A 34 40.18 63.01 -53.61
C GLY A 34 38.90 63.67 -54.12
N THR A 35 37.74 63.12 -53.74
CA THR A 35 36.46 63.81 -53.47
C THR A 35 36.18 65.16 -54.15
N ALA A 36 35.70 65.15 -55.40
CA ALA A 36 34.86 66.20 -56.02
C ALA A 36 34.35 65.81 -57.43
N ALA A 37 33.77 64.60 -57.62
CA ALA A 37 33.37 64.12 -58.95
C ALA A 37 32.04 63.33 -58.99
N ALA A 38 31.08 63.63 -58.11
CA ALA A 38 29.72 63.06 -58.20
C ALA A 38 28.65 64.04 -58.71
N GLN A 39 28.92 65.36 -58.70
CA GLN A 39 27.95 66.37 -59.15
C GLN A 39 28.20 66.92 -60.56
N ALA A 40 29.34 66.65 -61.19
CA ALA A 40 29.65 67.11 -62.56
C ALA A 40 29.34 66.07 -63.67
N LEU A 41 29.09 64.80 -63.32
CA LEU A 41 28.72 63.73 -64.27
C LEU A 41 27.20 63.61 -64.53
N GLY A 42 26.37 64.29 -63.73
CA GLY A 42 24.91 64.28 -63.89
C GLY A 42 24.38 65.26 -64.94
N GLN A 43 25.06 66.38 -65.20
CA GLN A 43 24.57 67.41 -66.12
C GLN A 43 24.96 67.18 -67.59
N ALA A 44 26.08 66.48 -67.87
CA ALA A 44 26.46 66.12 -69.24
C ALA A 44 25.63 64.94 -69.80
N SER A 45 25.23 64.00 -68.94
CA SER A 45 24.37 62.86 -69.32
C SER A 45 22.91 63.27 -69.56
N GLN A 46 22.40 64.22 -68.77
CA GLN A 46 21.07 64.82 -69.00
C GLN A 46 21.02 65.68 -70.28
N ALA A 47 22.08 66.43 -70.61
CA ALA A 47 22.13 67.22 -71.85
C ALA A 47 22.22 66.34 -73.12
N ALA A 48 22.93 65.21 -73.05
CA ALA A 48 22.99 64.23 -74.15
C ALA A 48 21.68 63.44 -74.31
N GLN A 49 21.01 63.09 -73.21
CA GLN A 49 19.68 62.46 -73.24
C GLN A 49 18.59 63.41 -73.77
N LEU A 50 18.62 64.69 -73.43
CA LEU A 50 17.68 65.69 -73.96
C LEU A 50 17.89 65.96 -75.47
N ALA A 51 19.14 66.01 -75.94
CA ALA A 51 19.45 66.19 -77.36
C ALA A 51 19.07 64.96 -78.23
N GLN A 52 19.21 63.74 -77.70
CA GLN A 52 18.79 62.51 -78.39
C GLN A 52 17.28 62.28 -78.36
N THR A 53 16.60 62.68 -77.28
CA THR A 53 15.14 62.63 -77.17
C THR A 53 14.46 63.62 -78.13
N ALA A 54 15.08 64.79 -78.35
CA ALA A 54 14.58 65.78 -79.32
C ALA A 54 14.70 65.31 -80.78
N ALA A 55 15.71 64.49 -81.11
CA ALA A 55 15.85 63.92 -82.46
C ALA A 55 14.90 62.73 -82.71
N SER A 56 14.53 61.96 -81.69
CA SER A 56 13.64 60.79 -81.81
C SER A 56 12.14 61.14 -81.91
N LEU A 57 11.76 62.38 -81.62
CA LEU A 57 10.36 62.87 -81.75
C LEU A 57 9.95 63.16 -83.21
N LEU A 58 10.87 63.10 -84.18
CA LEU A 58 10.60 63.44 -85.57
C LEU A 58 10.23 62.25 -86.48
N ASP A 59 10.25 61.00 -86.00
CA ASP A 59 10.08 59.81 -86.87
C ASP A 59 9.16 58.69 -86.32
N GLY A 60 8.17 59.04 -85.48
CA GLY A 60 6.95 58.23 -85.29
C GLY A 60 7.07 56.78 -84.78
N LYS A 61 8.18 56.39 -84.13
CA LYS A 61 8.35 55.02 -83.55
C LYS A 61 8.00 54.99 -82.05
N THR A 62 7.48 53.85 -81.57
CA THR A 62 7.12 53.64 -80.16
C THR A 62 8.35 53.40 -79.26
N PRO A 63 8.31 53.75 -77.96
CA PRO A 63 9.44 53.59 -77.04
C PRO A 63 10.00 52.15 -76.94
N SER A 64 9.16 51.13 -77.13
CA SER A 64 9.59 49.72 -77.09
C SER A 64 10.47 49.34 -78.29
N ALA A 65 10.15 49.84 -79.48
CA ALA A 65 10.92 49.56 -80.70
C ALA A 65 12.33 50.17 -80.67
N ILE A 66 12.53 51.21 -79.85
CA ILE A 66 13.83 51.85 -79.63
C ILE A 66 14.67 51.03 -78.63
N ALA A 67 14.03 50.46 -77.59
CA ALA A 67 14.70 49.58 -76.64
C ALA A 67 15.19 48.26 -77.29
N ASP A 68 14.40 47.68 -78.18
CA ASP A 68 14.75 46.43 -78.88
C ASP A 68 15.87 46.64 -79.92
N ALA A 69 15.93 47.81 -80.56
CA ALA A 69 17.00 48.17 -81.49
C ALA A 69 18.35 48.45 -80.78
N ILE A 70 18.32 48.94 -79.54
CA ILE A 70 19.53 49.19 -78.73
C ILE A 70 20.06 47.89 -78.11
N ASN A 71 19.17 46.99 -77.67
CA ASN A 71 19.54 45.70 -77.09
C ASN A 71 20.12 44.70 -78.11
N SER A 72 19.75 44.81 -79.39
CA SER A 72 20.26 43.92 -80.45
C SER A 72 21.66 44.28 -80.97
N LEU A 73 22.18 45.48 -80.68
CA LEU A 73 23.49 45.95 -81.14
C LEU A 73 24.64 45.72 -80.14
N THR A 74 24.36 45.35 -78.89
CA THR A 74 25.38 45.23 -77.82
C THR A 74 25.54 43.81 -77.25
N GLY A 75 24.79 42.82 -77.75
CA GLY A 75 24.85 41.45 -77.23
C GLY A 75 24.42 41.31 -75.75
N ASN A 76 23.88 42.38 -75.17
CA ASN A 76 23.46 42.45 -73.78
C ASN A 76 21.94 42.56 -73.77
N SER A 77 21.25 41.42 -73.80
CA SER A 77 19.81 41.36 -73.54
C SER A 77 19.55 41.99 -72.17
N GLY A 78 18.79 43.09 -72.12
CA GLY A 78 18.44 43.77 -70.87
C GLY A 78 17.83 42.78 -69.88
N LYS A 79 18.48 42.61 -68.72
CA LYS A 79 17.96 41.74 -67.66
C LYS A 79 16.70 42.36 -67.07
N LEU A 80 15.69 41.53 -66.85
CA LEU A 80 14.48 41.88 -66.11
C LEU A 80 14.84 42.30 -64.67
N THR A 81 14.16 43.32 -64.14
CA THR A 81 14.34 43.84 -62.78
C THR A 81 13.00 43.92 -62.04
N GLN A 82 13.05 44.01 -60.71
CA GLN A 82 11.87 44.17 -59.85
C GLN A 82 11.37 45.63 -59.76
N ARG A 83 11.96 46.56 -60.52
CA ARG A 83 11.58 47.98 -60.49
C ARG A 83 10.15 48.19 -61.03
N GLU A 84 9.36 49.01 -60.33
CA GLU A 84 7.96 49.34 -60.67
C GLU A 84 7.00 48.13 -60.75
N ARG A 85 7.37 47.04 -60.09
CA ARG A 85 6.57 45.81 -60.00
C ARG A 85 5.61 45.84 -58.82
N ILE A 86 4.47 45.15 -58.95
CA ILE A 86 3.44 45.12 -57.90
C ILE A 86 3.92 44.38 -56.67
N VAL A 87 4.75 43.34 -56.83
CA VAL A 87 5.43 42.65 -55.73
C VAL A 87 6.94 42.70 -55.93
N ARG A 88 7.68 43.08 -54.90
CA ARG A 88 9.15 43.06 -54.90
C ARG A 88 9.65 42.20 -53.75
N LEU A 89 10.70 41.43 -53.98
CA LEU A 89 11.34 40.55 -52.98
C LEU A 89 12.75 41.04 -52.67
N GLU A 90 13.01 41.25 -51.39
CA GLU A 90 14.35 41.34 -50.83
C GLU A 90 14.75 39.97 -50.26
N SER A 91 15.85 39.42 -50.74
CA SER A 91 16.36 38.12 -50.33
C SER A 91 17.87 38.14 -50.07
N PRO A 92 18.42 37.14 -49.37
CA PRO A 92 19.86 37.01 -49.15
C PRO A 92 20.72 36.94 -50.42
N PHE A 93 20.12 36.68 -51.59
CA PHE A 93 20.83 36.64 -52.87
C PHE A 93 21.09 38.02 -53.50
N GLY A 94 20.55 39.09 -52.90
CA GLY A 94 20.69 40.45 -53.40
C GLY A 94 19.52 40.89 -54.29
N GLU A 95 19.59 42.16 -54.72
CA GLU A 95 18.59 42.78 -55.58
C GLU A 95 18.53 42.10 -56.96
N ASP A 96 17.32 41.96 -57.49
CA ASP A 96 17.03 41.35 -58.80
C ASP A 96 17.54 39.91 -59.02
N ALA A 97 18.07 39.25 -57.99
CA ALA A 97 18.52 37.86 -58.07
C ALA A 97 17.34 36.86 -58.17
N LEU A 98 16.22 37.17 -57.53
CA LEU A 98 14.96 36.44 -57.62
C LEU A 98 13.84 37.42 -57.97
N LEU A 99 13.18 37.19 -59.10
CA LEU A 99 12.10 38.02 -59.62
C LEU A 99 10.76 37.33 -59.34
N VAL A 100 9.91 37.91 -58.49
CA VAL A 100 8.63 37.29 -58.11
C VAL A 100 7.65 37.29 -59.27
N ASN A 101 7.37 36.14 -59.88
CA ASN A 101 6.35 36.00 -60.91
C ASN A 101 4.93 36.07 -60.31
N THR A 102 4.69 35.28 -59.27
CA THR A 102 3.40 35.19 -58.57
C THR A 102 3.64 35.06 -57.06
N MET A 103 2.81 35.73 -56.28
CA MET A 103 2.74 35.61 -54.83
C MET A 103 1.32 35.18 -54.45
N ILE A 104 1.23 34.11 -53.65
CA ILE A 104 0.02 33.74 -52.93
C ILE A 104 0.33 33.84 -51.44
N ALA A 105 -0.32 34.75 -50.72
CA ALA A 105 -0.12 34.92 -49.28
C ALA A 105 -1.43 34.66 -48.52
N ASP A 106 -1.45 33.63 -47.69
CA ASP A 106 -2.55 33.30 -46.80
C ASP A 106 -2.24 33.83 -45.39
N GLU A 107 -3.11 34.68 -44.85
CA GLU A 107 -3.03 35.19 -43.48
C GLU A 107 -4.30 34.81 -42.70
N HIS A 108 -4.13 34.51 -41.41
CA HIS A 108 -5.22 34.07 -40.54
C HIS A 108 -5.09 34.67 -39.13
N VAL A 109 -6.24 34.98 -38.52
CA VAL A 109 -6.36 35.11 -37.07
C VAL A 109 -6.32 33.70 -36.48
N ASN A 110 -5.50 33.50 -35.45
CA ASN A 110 -5.21 32.21 -34.82
C ASN A 110 -4.67 31.13 -35.77
N GLY A 111 -3.98 31.54 -36.83
CA GLY A 111 -3.27 30.63 -37.72
C GLY A 111 -1.92 31.20 -38.14
N LEU A 112 -1.03 30.33 -38.61
CA LEU A 112 0.24 30.74 -39.20
C LEU A 112 -0.03 31.27 -40.61
N PHE A 113 0.56 32.42 -40.96
CA PHE A 113 0.56 32.84 -42.35
C PHE A 113 1.45 31.92 -43.20
N HIS A 114 1.13 31.81 -44.48
CA HIS A 114 1.93 31.07 -45.46
C HIS A 114 2.00 31.84 -46.77
N ILE A 115 3.20 32.03 -47.31
CA ILE A 115 3.39 32.74 -48.57
C ILE A 115 4.09 31.82 -49.55
N ALA A 116 3.38 31.41 -50.60
CA ALA A 116 3.93 30.68 -51.73
C ALA A 116 4.38 31.65 -52.81
N LEU A 117 5.65 31.54 -53.21
CA LEU A 117 6.28 32.36 -54.24
C LEU A 117 6.62 31.51 -55.45
N ASP A 118 6.22 31.97 -56.61
CA ASP A 118 6.76 31.55 -57.90
C ASP A 118 7.71 32.64 -58.40
N MET A 119 8.93 32.26 -58.75
CA MET A 119 10.00 33.21 -59.03
C MET A 119 10.82 32.81 -60.25
N MET A 120 11.48 33.78 -60.86
CA MET A 120 12.42 33.58 -61.97
C MET A 120 13.77 34.18 -61.62
N SER A 121 14.84 33.59 -62.15
CA SER A 121 16.20 34.12 -62.03
C SER A 121 16.98 33.88 -63.31
N TYR A 122 17.90 34.79 -63.62
CA TYR A 122 18.95 34.54 -64.61
C TYR A 122 20.06 33.62 -64.08
N SER A 123 20.12 33.40 -62.76
CA SER A 123 21.08 32.51 -62.12
C SER A 123 20.52 31.08 -62.02
N THR A 124 21.27 30.12 -62.55
CA THR A 124 20.90 28.69 -62.59
C THR A 124 21.36 27.93 -61.35
N ASP A 125 22.17 28.54 -60.48
CA ASP A 125 22.94 27.92 -59.40
C ASP A 125 22.58 28.43 -57.99
N LEU A 126 21.46 29.16 -57.84
CA LEU A 126 20.99 29.61 -56.52
C LEU A 126 20.70 28.41 -55.62
N SER A 127 21.39 28.37 -54.48
CA SER A 127 21.38 27.22 -53.58
C SER A 127 20.41 27.43 -52.41
N GLY A 128 19.60 26.40 -52.14
CA GLY A 128 18.66 26.43 -51.00
C GLY A 128 19.35 26.60 -49.65
N LYS A 129 20.63 26.20 -49.50
CA LYS A 129 21.41 26.36 -48.26
C LYS A 129 21.60 27.83 -47.89
N ASP A 130 21.53 28.72 -48.87
CA ASP A 130 21.82 30.13 -48.70
C ASP A 130 20.57 30.97 -48.39
N ILE A 131 19.37 30.37 -48.44
CA ILE A 131 18.10 31.07 -48.21
C ILE A 131 17.14 30.35 -47.25
N VAL A 132 17.12 29.02 -47.19
CA VAL A 132 16.25 28.28 -46.26
C VAL A 132 16.61 28.63 -44.82
N GLY A 133 15.61 28.96 -44.00
CA GLY A 133 15.74 29.42 -42.63
C GLY A 133 16.12 30.90 -42.49
N LYS A 134 16.36 31.63 -43.59
CA LYS A 134 16.66 33.07 -43.56
C LYS A 134 15.41 33.92 -43.78
N PRO A 135 15.37 35.15 -43.22
CA PRO A 135 14.26 36.05 -43.45
C PRO A 135 14.27 36.61 -44.88
N VAL A 136 13.09 36.90 -45.39
CA VAL A 136 12.84 37.61 -46.65
C VAL A 136 11.75 38.66 -46.43
N LEU A 137 11.80 39.73 -47.22
CA LEU A 137 10.80 40.80 -47.20
C LEU A 137 10.17 40.93 -48.58
N LEU A 138 8.85 40.81 -48.65
CA LEU A 138 8.07 41.18 -49.82
C LEU A 138 7.42 42.55 -49.61
N ARG A 139 7.43 43.35 -50.67
CA ARG A 139 6.77 44.65 -50.75
C ARG A 139 5.66 44.57 -51.78
N LEU A 140 4.42 44.70 -51.35
CA LEU A 140 3.25 44.82 -52.20
C LEU A 140 2.92 46.30 -52.40
N MET A 141 2.92 46.76 -53.65
CA MET A 141 2.57 48.14 -54.00
C MET A 141 1.07 48.37 -53.78
N VAL A 142 0.71 49.30 -52.90
CA VAL A 142 -0.68 49.68 -52.58
C VAL A 142 -1.11 50.89 -53.39
N THR A 143 -0.26 51.92 -53.53
CA THR A 143 -0.52 53.09 -54.39
C THR A 143 0.66 53.39 -55.31
N LYS A 144 0.40 53.92 -56.50
CA LYS A 144 1.45 54.49 -57.37
C LYS A 144 1.81 55.90 -56.89
N ASP A 145 3.05 56.31 -57.08
CA ASP A 145 3.72 57.47 -56.45
C ASP A 145 2.99 58.83 -56.51
N ASP A 146 1.96 58.98 -57.35
CA ASP A 146 1.19 60.23 -57.54
C ASP A 146 -0.15 60.31 -56.77
N ALA A 147 -0.62 59.24 -56.13
CA ALA A 147 -1.94 59.21 -55.49
C ALA A 147 -2.02 60.01 -54.17
N GLY A 148 -0.88 60.24 -53.50
CA GLY A 148 -0.82 60.94 -52.20
C GLY A 148 -1.15 62.43 -52.29
N LEU A 149 -0.85 63.08 -53.43
CA LEU A 149 -1.09 64.52 -53.58
C LEU A 149 -2.59 64.85 -53.67
N GLY A 150 -3.38 64.00 -54.34
CA GLY A 150 -4.84 64.18 -54.47
C GLY A 150 -5.62 64.01 -53.17
N ALA A 151 -5.18 63.11 -52.28
CA ALA A 151 -5.82 62.89 -50.97
C ALA A 151 -5.48 64.00 -49.95
N ILE A 152 -4.28 64.56 -50.01
CA ILE A 152 -3.87 65.71 -49.17
C ILE A 152 -4.60 66.99 -49.60
N MET A 153 -4.90 67.15 -50.90
CA MET A 153 -5.62 68.31 -51.44
C MET A 153 -7.14 68.29 -51.21
N SER A 154 -7.74 67.16 -50.82
CA SER A 154 -9.20 67.06 -50.62
C SER A 154 -9.68 67.47 -49.23
N GLY A 155 -8.78 67.80 -48.29
CA GLY A 155 -9.12 68.32 -46.96
C GLY A 155 -9.91 67.35 -46.05
N ALA A 156 -10.04 66.08 -46.43
CA ALA A 156 -10.98 65.14 -45.80
C ALA A 156 -10.52 64.52 -44.46
N GLY A 157 -9.33 64.87 -43.94
CA GLY A 157 -8.82 64.30 -42.67
C GLY A 157 -8.60 62.78 -42.70
N ILE A 158 -8.55 62.16 -43.88
CA ILE A 158 -8.31 60.74 -44.08
C ILE A 158 -6.79 60.51 -44.14
N GLU A 159 -6.26 59.67 -43.25
CA GLU A 159 -4.85 59.23 -43.30
C GLU A 159 -4.59 58.60 -44.69
N PRO A 160 -3.56 59.04 -45.44
CA PRO A 160 -3.31 58.51 -46.78
C PRO A 160 -2.97 57.01 -46.71
N PRO A 161 -3.40 56.21 -47.71
CA PRO A 161 -3.01 54.81 -47.77
C PRO A 161 -1.49 54.70 -47.86
N PRO A 162 -0.89 53.64 -47.29
CA PRO A 162 0.54 53.44 -47.39
C PRO A 162 0.94 53.25 -48.86
N LYS A 163 2.17 53.63 -49.21
CA LYS A 163 2.72 53.35 -50.55
C LYS A 163 2.86 51.85 -50.78
N GLU A 164 3.32 51.15 -49.76
CA GLU A 164 3.60 49.72 -49.78
C GLU A 164 3.04 49.02 -48.55
N ARG A 165 2.74 47.74 -48.73
CA ARG A 165 2.50 46.80 -47.63
C ARG A 165 3.61 45.77 -47.59
N TYR A 166 4.02 45.41 -46.39
CA TYR A 166 5.11 44.47 -46.15
C TYR A 166 4.57 43.07 -45.85
N PHE A 167 5.28 42.05 -46.33
CA PHE A 167 5.20 40.69 -45.85
C PHE A 167 6.61 40.22 -45.51
N HIS A 168 6.87 40.10 -44.22
CA HIS A 168 8.13 39.60 -43.70
C HIS A 168 7.94 38.20 -43.13
N GLY A 169 8.83 37.27 -43.46
CA GLY A 169 8.84 35.93 -42.89
C GLY A 169 10.13 35.17 -43.22
N TYR A 170 10.17 33.89 -42.87
CA TYR A 170 11.33 33.02 -43.06
C TYR A 170 11.07 31.98 -44.13
N VAL A 171 12.05 31.70 -44.98
CA VAL A 171 11.90 30.71 -46.05
C VAL A 171 11.97 29.29 -45.47
N SER A 172 10.85 28.56 -45.46
CA SER A 172 10.78 27.16 -44.98
C SER A 172 11.13 26.15 -46.06
N ARG A 173 10.85 26.48 -47.33
CA ARG A 173 11.15 25.65 -48.50
C ARG A 173 11.67 26.52 -49.63
N PHE A 174 12.69 26.04 -50.34
CA PHE A 174 13.17 26.64 -51.58
C PHE A 174 13.47 25.52 -52.59
N GLY A 175 12.99 25.65 -53.81
CA GLY A 175 13.14 24.63 -54.84
C GLY A 175 13.33 25.20 -56.23
N ARG A 176 14.25 24.61 -57.00
CA ARG A 176 14.42 24.86 -58.43
C ARG A 176 13.49 23.93 -59.21
N VAL A 177 12.58 24.49 -60.01
CA VAL A 177 11.47 23.72 -60.61
C VAL A 177 11.71 23.41 -62.09
N GLY A 178 12.37 24.31 -62.83
CA GLY A 178 12.64 24.10 -64.26
C GLY A 178 13.41 25.26 -64.88
N ASP A 179 13.86 25.07 -66.11
CA ASP A 179 14.58 26.07 -66.89
C ASP A 179 13.92 26.17 -68.28
N SER A 180 13.46 27.36 -68.66
CA SER A 180 12.85 27.60 -69.97
C SER A 180 13.87 27.91 -71.07
N GLY A 181 15.16 27.99 -70.73
CA GLY A 181 16.26 28.37 -71.61
C GLY A 181 16.59 29.86 -71.62
N SER A 182 15.75 30.72 -71.02
CA SER A 182 15.98 32.17 -70.88
C SER A 182 16.06 32.62 -69.42
N VAL A 183 15.34 31.95 -68.52
CA VAL A 183 15.37 32.14 -67.06
C VAL A 183 15.09 30.80 -66.37
N THR A 184 15.70 30.61 -65.19
CA THR A 184 15.41 29.47 -64.31
C THR A 184 14.26 29.81 -63.37
N ARG A 185 13.30 28.88 -63.23
CA ARG A 185 12.15 29.00 -62.33
C ARG A 185 12.47 28.42 -60.94
N TYR A 186 12.15 29.18 -59.91
CA TYR A 186 12.27 28.80 -58.50
C TYR A 186 10.94 28.95 -57.78
N THR A 187 10.72 28.17 -56.73
CA THR A 187 9.60 28.31 -55.81
C THR A 187 10.11 28.44 -54.38
N ALA A 188 9.42 29.22 -53.57
CA ALA A 188 9.70 29.32 -52.14
C ALA A 188 8.42 29.36 -51.31
N ASP A 189 8.48 28.78 -50.12
CA ASP A 189 7.43 28.91 -49.10
C ASP A 189 7.99 29.75 -47.94
N VAL A 190 7.26 30.78 -47.52
CA VAL A 190 7.63 31.70 -46.45
C VAL A 190 6.62 31.58 -45.30
N VAL A 191 7.13 31.49 -44.07
CA VAL A 191 6.35 31.23 -42.84
C VAL A 191 6.74 32.19 -41.71
N PRO A 192 5.90 32.38 -40.68
CA PRO A 192 6.26 33.15 -39.49
C PRO A 192 7.36 32.48 -38.69
N TRP A 193 8.01 33.25 -37.80
CA TRP A 193 8.95 32.68 -36.83
C TRP A 193 8.28 31.65 -35.91
N LEU A 194 6.99 31.81 -35.63
CA LEU A 194 6.22 30.90 -34.78
C LEU A 194 6.16 29.47 -35.35
N TRP A 195 6.33 29.31 -36.67
CA TRP A 195 6.40 28.01 -37.33
C TRP A 195 7.59 27.16 -36.87
N PHE A 196 8.72 27.78 -36.48
CA PHE A 196 9.90 27.04 -36.03
C PHE A 196 9.66 26.26 -34.74
N LEU A 197 8.71 26.68 -33.91
CA LEU A 197 8.32 25.95 -32.70
C LEU A 197 7.71 24.58 -33.01
N ASP A 198 7.21 24.37 -34.23
CA ASP A 198 6.73 23.05 -34.67
C ASP A 198 7.87 22.11 -35.09
N ARG A 199 9.12 22.58 -35.07
CA ARG A 199 10.33 21.78 -35.38
C ARG A 199 11.00 21.19 -34.16
N SER A 200 10.45 21.45 -32.97
CA SER A 200 10.88 20.86 -31.71
C SER A 200 9.70 20.18 -31.02
N LYS A 201 9.98 19.15 -30.23
CA LYS A 201 9.03 18.49 -29.33
C LYS A 201 9.70 18.26 -28.00
N ASP A 202 8.99 18.51 -26.91
CA ASP A 202 9.54 18.35 -25.56
C ASP A 202 8.49 17.80 -24.58
N SER A 203 8.98 17.38 -23.41
CA SER A 203 8.18 17.16 -22.23
C SER A 203 8.76 17.96 -21.05
N ARG A 204 8.00 18.92 -20.53
CA ARG A 204 8.43 19.82 -19.45
C ARG A 204 7.25 20.31 -18.61
N ILE A 205 7.57 20.76 -17.41
CA ILE A 205 6.62 21.18 -16.40
C ILE A 205 6.81 22.68 -16.15
N PHE A 206 5.71 23.44 -16.12
CA PHE A 206 5.69 24.85 -15.73
C PHE A 206 4.88 25.01 -14.44
N ILE A 207 5.46 25.68 -13.44
CA ILE A 207 4.86 25.87 -12.11
C ILE A 207 4.87 27.33 -11.71
N GLY A 208 3.75 27.80 -11.18
CA GLY A 208 3.62 29.14 -10.61
C GLY A 208 3.87 30.27 -11.60
N LYS A 209 3.62 30.02 -12.89
CA LYS A 209 3.83 30.96 -14.00
C LYS A 209 2.48 31.40 -14.59
N THR A 210 2.42 32.65 -15.01
CA THR A 210 1.27 33.13 -15.81
C THR A 210 1.39 32.65 -17.25
N LEU A 211 0.28 32.69 -17.97
CA LEU A 211 0.21 32.44 -19.40
C LEU A 211 1.29 33.18 -20.19
N GLU A 212 1.37 34.50 -20.03
CA GLU A 212 2.35 35.36 -20.71
C GLU A 212 3.80 34.95 -20.42
N GLN A 213 4.10 34.56 -19.17
CA GLN A 213 5.44 34.11 -18.78
C GLN A 213 5.80 32.79 -19.47
N ILE A 214 4.86 31.85 -19.57
CA ILE A 214 5.07 30.57 -20.25
C ILE A 214 5.32 30.80 -21.75
N LEU A 215 4.45 31.59 -22.40
CA LEU A 215 4.58 31.90 -23.82
C LEU A 215 5.91 32.61 -24.12
N SER A 216 6.25 33.63 -23.34
CA SER A 216 7.49 34.39 -23.52
C SER A 216 8.73 33.52 -23.31
N GLU A 217 8.74 32.67 -22.27
CA GLU A 217 9.86 31.75 -22.02
C GLU A 217 10.11 30.80 -23.19
N ILE A 218 9.04 30.27 -23.79
CA ILE A 218 9.16 29.40 -24.97
C ILE A 218 9.68 30.20 -26.16
N PHE A 219 9.12 31.37 -26.45
CA PHE A 219 9.54 32.21 -27.59
C PHE A 219 11.00 32.66 -27.47
N ASP A 220 11.41 33.11 -26.28
CA ASP A 220 12.78 33.49 -25.96
C ASP A 220 13.76 32.34 -26.15
N GLY A 221 13.33 31.10 -25.88
CA GLY A 221 14.12 29.88 -26.12
C GLY A 221 14.55 29.68 -27.58
N TYR A 222 13.81 30.24 -28.53
CA TYR A 222 14.15 30.26 -29.97
C TYR A 222 14.78 31.58 -30.43
N GLY A 223 14.97 32.55 -29.53
CA GLY A 223 15.50 33.87 -29.83
C GLY A 223 14.49 34.83 -30.45
N PHE A 224 13.18 34.55 -30.37
CA PHE A 224 12.13 35.42 -30.91
C PHE A 224 11.48 36.25 -29.81
N ARG A 225 11.50 37.57 -29.99
CA ARG A 225 10.96 38.56 -29.03
C ARG A 225 9.96 39.54 -29.64
N ASP A 226 9.70 39.43 -30.95
CA ASP A 226 8.72 40.25 -31.64
C ASP A 226 7.30 39.73 -31.35
N VAL A 227 6.86 39.95 -30.11
CA VAL A 227 5.54 39.59 -29.57
C VAL A 227 4.98 40.76 -28.76
N GLU A 228 3.69 41.01 -28.91
CA GLU A 228 2.95 42.02 -28.13
C GLU A 228 1.73 41.38 -27.44
N PHE A 229 1.61 41.59 -26.14
CA PHE A 229 0.48 41.14 -25.34
C PHE A 229 -0.47 42.31 -25.06
N HIS A 230 -1.71 42.21 -25.54
CA HIS A 230 -2.79 43.18 -25.36
C HIS A 230 -3.90 42.52 -24.54
N LEU A 231 -3.59 42.14 -23.30
CA LEU A 231 -4.52 41.44 -22.41
C LEU A 231 -5.28 42.43 -21.51
N GLN A 232 -6.61 42.40 -21.56
CA GLN A 232 -7.49 43.18 -20.69
C GLN A 232 -7.79 42.46 -19.38
N SER A 233 -7.80 41.13 -19.41
CA SER A 233 -8.04 40.28 -18.26
C SER A 233 -6.77 40.05 -17.46
N LYS A 234 -6.92 39.88 -16.15
CA LYS A 234 -5.85 39.40 -15.28
C LYS A 234 -5.84 37.88 -15.27
N TYR A 235 -4.76 37.27 -15.75
CA TYR A 235 -4.57 35.82 -15.73
C TYR A 235 -3.90 35.38 -14.43
N GLU A 236 -4.45 34.35 -13.80
CA GLU A 236 -3.83 33.72 -12.63
C GLU A 236 -2.61 32.89 -13.04
N LYS A 237 -1.78 32.57 -12.05
CA LYS A 237 -0.65 31.66 -12.26
C LYS A 237 -1.19 30.24 -12.32
N PHE A 238 -0.73 29.47 -13.31
CA PHE A 238 -0.94 28.03 -13.31
C PHE A 238 -0.17 27.44 -12.13
N GLU A 239 -0.85 26.69 -11.26
CA GLU A 239 -0.18 25.92 -10.21
C GLU A 239 0.75 24.88 -10.86
N TYR A 240 0.26 24.20 -11.88
CA TYR A 240 0.95 23.16 -12.62
C TYR A 240 0.38 23.06 -14.04
N ILE A 241 1.26 23.08 -15.04
CA ILE A 241 0.87 22.80 -16.42
C ILE A 241 2.02 22.10 -17.15
N VAL A 242 1.69 21.09 -17.93
CA VAL A 242 2.64 20.17 -18.54
C VAL A 242 2.57 20.28 -20.05
N GLN A 243 3.72 20.51 -20.68
CA GLN A 243 3.92 20.15 -22.07
C GLN A 243 4.33 18.68 -22.10
N TYR A 244 3.59 17.82 -22.80
CA TYR A 244 3.91 16.39 -22.84
C TYR A 244 3.89 15.82 -24.26
N ARG A 245 5.07 15.44 -24.77
CA ARG A 245 5.26 14.80 -26.09
C ARG A 245 4.61 15.55 -27.27
N GLU A 246 4.50 16.86 -27.15
CA GLU A 246 3.92 17.75 -28.15
C GLU A 246 4.94 18.79 -28.62
N SER A 247 4.72 19.39 -29.78
CA SER A 247 5.59 20.49 -30.23
C SER A 247 5.37 21.74 -29.41
N ASP A 248 6.38 22.62 -29.39
CA ASP A 248 6.26 23.89 -28.69
C ASP A 248 5.14 24.73 -29.31
N PHE A 249 4.93 24.61 -30.62
CA PHE A 249 3.83 25.25 -31.33
C PHE A 249 2.48 24.72 -30.86
N ASN A 250 2.30 23.40 -30.80
CA ASN A 250 1.06 22.82 -30.29
C ASN A 250 0.79 23.26 -28.85
N PHE A 251 1.81 23.27 -27.98
CA PHE A 251 1.66 23.66 -26.60
C PHE A 251 1.19 25.12 -26.45
N VAL A 252 1.85 26.06 -27.14
CA VAL A 252 1.44 27.48 -27.08
C VAL A 252 0.08 27.70 -27.72
N SER A 253 -0.22 27.03 -28.85
CA SER A 253 -1.52 27.16 -29.54
C SER A 253 -2.67 26.63 -28.69
N ARG A 254 -2.58 25.42 -28.13
CA ARG A 254 -3.66 24.88 -27.27
C ARG A 254 -3.85 25.71 -26.01
N LEU A 255 -2.78 26.30 -25.48
CA LEU A 255 -2.85 27.12 -24.28
C LEU A 255 -3.50 28.47 -24.57
N MET A 256 -3.16 29.10 -25.71
CA MET A 256 -3.87 30.29 -26.20
C MET A 256 -5.35 29.98 -26.48
N GLU A 257 -5.67 28.85 -27.11
CA GLU A 257 -7.05 28.41 -27.35
C GLU A 257 -7.82 28.17 -26.05
N GLN A 258 -7.21 27.51 -25.05
CA GLN A 258 -7.79 27.27 -23.74
C GLN A 258 -8.14 28.59 -23.03
N GLU A 259 -7.24 29.56 -23.10
CA GLU A 259 -7.35 30.86 -22.44
C GLU A 259 -8.11 31.91 -23.27
N GLY A 260 -8.69 31.49 -24.41
CA GLY A 260 -9.52 32.32 -25.28
C GLY A 260 -8.76 33.42 -26.02
N LEU A 261 -7.44 33.28 -26.17
CA LEU A 261 -6.56 34.26 -26.78
C LEU A 261 -6.62 34.21 -28.30
N ALA A 262 -6.82 35.38 -28.91
CA ALA A 262 -6.69 35.58 -30.33
C ALA A 262 -5.30 36.10 -30.69
N TYR A 263 -4.79 35.74 -31.86
CA TYR A 263 -3.52 36.30 -32.36
C TYR A 263 -3.51 36.50 -33.88
N TRP A 264 -2.69 37.44 -34.35
CA TRP A 264 -2.35 37.62 -35.78
C TRP A 264 -0.94 38.20 -35.92
N PHE A 265 -0.44 38.32 -37.15
CA PHE A 265 0.91 38.81 -37.41
C PHE A 265 0.89 40.21 -38.03
N ARG A 266 1.46 41.19 -37.33
CA ARG A 266 1.67 42.54 -37.85
C ARG A 266 3.00 42.60 -38.60
N HIS A 267 2.95 42.80 -39.90
CA HIS A 267 4.15 42.95 -40.72
C HIS A 267 4.64 44.41 -40.74
N GLU A 268 5.94 44.58 -40.50
CA GLU A 268 6.67 45.85 -40.55
C GLU A 268 7.86 45.72 -41.51
N GLU A 269 8.51 46.84 -41.82
CA GLU A 269 9.68 46.86 -42.69
C GLU A 269 10.85 46.13 -42.01
N GLY A 270 11.08 44.88 -42.39
CA GLY A 270 12.17 44.04 -41.86
C GLY A 270 11.82 43.14 -40.67
N LYS A 271 10.57 43.10 -40.21
CA LYS A 271 10.12 42.15 -39.18
C LYS A 271 8.62 41.88 -39.21
N HIS A 272 8.17 40.91 -38.43
CA HIS A 272 6.76 40.67 -38.15
C HIS A 272 6.56 40.39 -36.67
N ILE A 273 5.51 40.96 -36.09
CA ILE A 273 5.19 40.91 -34.68
C ILE A 273 3.97 40.02 -34.47
N LEU A 274 4.07 39.05 -33.56
CA LEU A 274 2.92 38.27 -33.09
C LEU A 274 2.11 39.11 -32.10
N VAL A 275 0.92 39.55 -32.47
CA VAL A 275 0.04 40.34 -31.60
C VAL A 275 -0.98 39.40 -30.97
N ILE A 276 -1.02 39.33 -29.65
CA ILE A 276 -1.86 38.41 -28.86
C ILE A 276 -2.82 39.24 -27.99
N SER A 277 -4.11 38.89 -27.98
CA SER A 277 -5.13 39.57 -27.16
C SER A 277 -6.24 38.64 -26.69
N ASP A 278 -6.96 39.04 -25.64
CA ASP A 278 -8.18 38.42 -25.13
C ASP A 278 -9.46 39.21 -25.49
N SER A 279 -9.31 40.28 -26.29
CA SER A 279 -10.38 41.19 -26.70
C SER A 279 -10.30 41.53 -28.18
N ASN A 280 -11.44 41.91 -28.78
CA ASN A 280 -11.51 42.38 -30.17
C ASN A 280 -10.83 43.74 -30.39
N ASP A 281 -10.45 44.45 -29.32
CA ASP A 281 -9.82 45.78 -29.43
C ASP A 281 -8.44 45.75 -30.12
N PHE A 282 -7.81 44.58 -30.20
CA PHE A 282 -6.55 44.39 -30.94
C PHE A 282 -6.73 44.38 -32.47
N PHE A 283 -7.97 44.33 -32.97
CA PHE A 283 -8.23 44.51 -34.40
C PHE A 283 -7.91 45.94 -34.81
N SER A 284 -6.96 46.09 -35.72
CA SER A 284 -6.36 47.38 -36.05
C SER A 284 -6.96 47.96 -37.33
N GLU A 285 -7.14 49.28 -37.37
CA GLU A 285 -7.65 49.94 -38.58
C GLU A 285 -6.70 49.72 -39.76
N ILE A 286 -7.26 49.44 -40.94
CA ILE A 286 -6.46 49.39 -42.17
C ILE A 286 -6.13 50.84 -42.58
N LYS A 287 -4.85 51.20 -42.51
CA LYS A 287 -4.37 52.56 -42.83
C LYS A 287 -4.81 52.99 -44.22
N GLY A 288 -5.50 54.13 -44.30
CA GLY A 288 -6.08 54.68 -45.53
C GLY A 288 -7.33 53.97 -46.08
N PHE A 289 -7.82 52.92 -45.41
CA PHE A 289 -9.01 52.16 -45.81
C PHE A 289 -9.95 51.92 -44.62
N LYS A 290 -10.23 52.96 -43.83
CA LYS A 290 -11.20 52.90 -42.71
C LYS A 290 -12.58 52.44 -43.15
N SER A 291 -12.99 52.83 -44.35
CA SER A 291 -14.20 52.36 -45.01
C SER A 291 -13.84 51.75 -46.35
N ILE A 292 -14.45 50.63 -46.71
CA ILE A 292 -14.23 49.96 -47.99
C ILE A 292 -15.57 49.81 -48.70
N GLU A 293 -15.61 50.30 -49.94
CA GLU A 293 -16.81 50.28 -50.77
C GLU A 293 -17.08 48.88 -51.35
N TYR A 294 -18.35 48.53 -51.47
CA TYR A 294 -18.81 47.39 -52.26
C TYR A 294 -19.22 47.83 -53.67
N TYR A 295 -18.71 47.12 -54.69
CA TYR A 295 -19.18 47.22 -56.08
C TYR A 295 -19.18 45.84 -56.75
N GLY A 296 -20.36 45.26 -56.95
CA GLY A 296 -20.54 43.98 -57.66
C GLY A 296 -20.37 44.05 -59.19
N THR A 297 -19.44 44.86 -59.69
CA THR A 297 -19.13 44.98 -61.13
C THR A 297 -17.62 45.03 -61.34
N ALA A 298 -17.15 44.81 -62.57
CA ALA A 298 -15.72 44.90 -62.93
C ALA A 298 -15.06 46.28 -62.65
N ALA A 299 -15.83 47.30 -62.26
CA ALA A 299 -15.30 48.58 -61.80
C ALA A 299 -14.59 48.49 -60.43
N SER A 300 -14.79 47.41 -59.67
CA SER A 300 -14.18 47.17 -58.36
C SER A 300 -12.65 47.15 -58.40
N ALA A 301 -12.06 46.55 -59.44
CA ALA A 301 -10.62 46.49 -59.64
C ALA A 301 -9.95 47.87 -59.81
N LYS A 302 -10.65 48.84 -60.43
CA LYS A 302 -10.12 50.21 -60.58
C LYS A 302 -10.27 51.06 -59.32
N ARG A 303 -11.09 50.62 -58.36
CA ARG A 303 -11.45 51.36 -57.16
C ARG A 303 -10.84 50.78 -55.88
N ASP A 304 -10.04 49.73 -55.99
CA ASP A 304 -9.52 48.97 -54.84
C ASP A 304 -10.64 48.64 -53.83
N SER A 305 -11.76 48.08 -54.33
CA SER A 305 -12.99 47.87 -53.56
C SER A 305 -13.34 46.38 -53.38
N ILE A 306 -14.36 46.09 -52.57
CA ILE A 306 -14.96 44.75 -52.47
C ILE A 306 -15.79 44.49 -53.74
N GLU A 307 -15.61 43.30 -54.33
CA GLU A 307 -16.33 42.81 -55.51
C GLU A 307 -17.45 41.85 -55.12
N GLN A 308 -17.16 40.91 -54.22
CA GLN A 308 -18.10 39.89 -53.76
C GLN A 308 -18.25 39.97 -52.26
N TRP A 309 -19.48 39.86 -51.78
CA TRP A 309 -19.85 39.86 -50.37
C TRP A 309 -20.97 38.84 -50.16
N ASP A 310 -20.66 37.75 -49.48
CA ASP A 310 -21.57 36.67 -49.18
C ASP A 310 -21.80 36.59 -47.66
N GLU A 311 -23.07 36.42 -47.29
CA GLU A 311 -23.56 36.32 -45.91
C GLU A 311 -24.29 34.99 -45.75
N ALA A 312 -23.91 34.20 -44.74
CA ALA A 312 -24.51 32.90 -44.45
C ALA A 312 -24.77 32.71 -42.95
N PHE A 313 -25.89 32.10 -42.60
CA PHE A 313 -26.27 31.75 -41.23
C PHE A 313 -26.12 30.24 -41.01
N GLN A 314 -25.64 29.85 -39.84
CA GLN A 314 -25.45 28.45 -39.43
C GLN A 314 -26.13 28.18 -38.09
N TYR A 315 -26.81 27.02 -37.97
CA TYR A 315 -27.36 26.56 -36.70
C TYR A 315 -26.23 26.13 -35.75
N ARG A 316 -26.26 26.61 -34.50
CA ARG A 316 -25.28 26.30 -33.44
C ARG A 316 -25.95 25.70 -32.21
N VAL A 317 -25.14 25.31 -31.24
CA VAL A 317 -25.64 24.77 -29.96
C VAL A 317 -26.27 25.86 -29.08
N GLY A 318 -27.27 25.49 -28.29
CA GLY A 318 -28.00 26.41 -27.41
C GLY A 318 -27.38 26.67 -26.05
N LYS A 319 -26.50 25.77 -25.58
CA LYS A 319 -25.83 25.91 -24.28
C LYS A 319 -24.54 25.11 -24.21
N MET A 320 -23.53 25.68 -23.57
CA MET A 320 -22.33 24.98 -23.12
C MET A 320 -22.46 24.63 -21.65
N THR A 321 -22.23 23.36 -21.29
CA THR A 321 -22.27 22.89 -19.90
C THR A 321 -20.99 22.16 -19.58
N PHE A 322 -20.22 22.66 -18.61
CA PHE A 322 -19.00 22.00 -18.13
C PHE A 322 -19.14 21.55 -16.68
N ARG A 323 -18.47 20.44 -16.37
CA ARG A 323 -18.38 19.89 -15.03
C ARG A 323 -16.94 19.43 -14.72
N ASP A 324 -16.50 19.62 -13.48
CA ASP A 324 -15.18 19.13 -13.01
C ASP A 324 -15.29 18.71 -11.51
N PHE A 325 -14.21 18.23 -10.88
CA PHE A 325 -14.15 17.82 -9.47
C PHE A 325 -12.91 18.35 -8.74
N ASN A 326 -13.13 19.17 -7.71
CA ASN A 326 -12.08 19.63 -6.79
C ASN A 326 -12.19 18.89 -5.45
N TYR A 327 -11.17 18.09 -5.16
CA TYR A 327 -11.10 17.27 -3.95
C TYR A 327 -10.95 18.07 -2.65
N GLN A 328 -10.56 19.35 -2.73
CA GLN A 328 -10.47 20.26 -1.58
C GLN A 328 -11.85 20.79 -1.16
N THR A 329 -12.82 20.83 -2.08
CA THR A 329 -14.21 21.28 -1.86
C THR A 329 -15.25 20.29 -2.41
N PRO A 330 -15.16 18.98 -2.07
CA PRO A 330 -15.80 17.88 -2.80
C PRO A 330 -17.34 17.89 -2.75
N SER A 331 -17.93 18.52 -1.73
CA SER A 331 -19.38 18.59 -1.54
C SER A 331 -20.05 19.75 -2.27
N THR A 332 -19.26 20.60 -2.95
CA THR A 332 -19.79 21.81 -3.58
C THR A 332 -20.06 21.59 -5.07
N PRO A 333 -21.22 21.99 -5.62
CA PRO A 333 -21.49 21.91 -7.05
C PRO A 333 -20.81 23.05 -7.82
N LEU A 334 -19.77 23.68 -7.24
CA LEU A 334 -19.16 24.90 -7.77
C LEU A 334 -18.55 24.72 -9.15
N LEU A 335 -18.21 23.48 -9.51
CA LEU A 335 -17.58 23.18 -10.79
C LEU A 335 -18.59 22.77 -11.88
N HIS A 336 -19.89 22.81 -11.59
CA HIS A 336 -20.93 22.72 -12.61
C HIS A 336 -21.28 24.12 -13.11
N VAL A 337 -21.07 24.38 -14.39
CA VAL A 337 -21.28 25.71 -15.02
C VAL A 337 -22.05 25.55 -16.31
N GLU A 338 -22.93 26.53 -16.58
CA GLU A 338 -23.82 26.53 -17.73
C GLU A 338 -23.82 27.92 -18.36
N VAL A 339 -23.56 28.00 -19.66
CA VAL A 339 -23.57 29.24 -20.43
C VAL A 339 -24.52 29.08 -21.62
N PRO A 340 -25.70 29.72 -21.60
CA PRO A 340 -26.64 29.68 -22.72
C PRO A 340 -26.15 30.57 -23.87
N THR A 341 -26.58 30.26 -25.09
CA THR A 341 -26.33 31.12 -26.25
C THR A 341 -27.16 32.40 -26.22
N THR A 342 -26.65 33.45 -26.87
CA THR A 342 -27.39 34.68 -27.19
C THR A 342 -28.17 34.60 -28.50
N LEU A 343 -27.97 33.55 -29.32
CA LEU A 343 -28.66 33.36 -30.60
C LEU A 343 -30.14 33.02 -30.41
N GLN A 344 -30.97 33.43 -31.37
CA GLN A 344 -32.42 33.22 -31.32
C GLN A 344 -32.90 32.48 -32.57
N HIS A 345 -33.09 31.16 -32.44
CA HIS A 345 -33.59 30.29 -33.51
C HIS A 345 -34.57 29.26 -32.94
N GLU A 346 -35.47 28.73 -33.77
CA GLU A 346 -36.34 27.62 -33.38
C GLU A 346 -35.48 26.39 -32.99
N GLN A 347 -35.88 25.66 -31.96
CA GLN A 347 -35.18 24.48 -31.40
C GLN A 347 -33.83 24.74 -30.71
N ILE A 348 -33.26 25.95 -30.75
CA ILE A 348 -31.91 26.19 -30.21
C ILE A 348 -31.79 25.85 -28.72
N THR A 349 -32.82 26.17 -27.93
CA THR A 349 -32.89 25.90 -26.48
C THR A 349 -32.89 24.41 -26.13
N ASN A 350 -33.12 23.52 -27.11
CA ASN A 350 -33.15 22.07 -26.91
C ASN A 350 -31.80 21.40 -27.18
N THR A 351 -30.76 22.18 -27.52
CA THR A 351 -29.43 21.65 -27.84
C THR A 351 -28.39 22.09 -26.81
N GLU A 352 -27.56 21.14 -26.40
CA GLU A 352 -26.55 21.32 -25.35
C GLU A 352 -25.28 20.58 -25.75
N HIS A 353 -24.12 21.19 -25.45
CA HIS A 353 -22.84 20.50 -25.44
C HIS A 353 -22.40 20.39 -23.98
N TYR A 354 -22.49 19.17 -23.46
CA TYR A 354 -22.01 18.82 -22.12
C TYR A 354 -20.62 18.20 -22.22
N ASP A 355 -19.70 18.62 -21.35
CA ASP A 355 -18.39 17.99 -21.23
C ASP A 355 -17.91 17.94 -19.76
N TYR A 356 -17.31 16.80 -19.38
CA TYR A 356 -16.62 16.67 -18.10
C TYR A 356 -15.14 17.03 -18.32
N GLN A 357 -14.76 18.17 -17.78
CA GLN A 357 -13.43 18.74 -17.94
C GLN A 357 -12.48 18.21 -16.86
N SER A 358 -11.19 18.45 -17.07
CA SER A 358 -10.14 18.29 -16.07
C SER A 358 -9.23 19.53 -16.11
N LEU A 359 -9.84 20.73 -16.15
CA LEU A 359 -9.18 21.98 -16.55
C LEU A 359 -9.28 23.11 -15.52
N TYR A 360 -10.17 23.02 -14.52
CA TYR A 360 -10.40 24.14 -13.61
C TYR A 360 -10.80 23.71 -12.20
N ASP A 361 -10.28 24.46 -11.21
CA ASP A 361 -10.50 24.20 -9.79
C ASP A 361 -11.51 25.17 -9.13
N SER A 362 -12.01 26.15 -9.90
CA SER A 362 -12.94 27.17 -9.43
C SER A 362 -14.08 27.44 -10.41
N ARG A 363 -15.22 27.87 -9.85
CA ARG A 363 -16.42 28.21 -10.63
C ARG A 363 -16.16 29.29 -11.68
N SER A 364 -15.47 30.37 -11.28
CA SER A 364 -15.19 31.51 -12.16
C SER A 364 -14.34 31.11 -13.37
N GLN A 365 -13.37 30.22 -13.18
CA GLN A 365 -12.55 29.69 -14.26
C GLN A 365 -13.36 28.79 -15.19
N GLY A 366 -14.22 27.93 -14.64
CA GLY A 366 -15.16 27.13 -15.43
C GLY A 366 -16.13 27.98 -16.27
N GLU A 367 -16.77 28.97 -15.65
CA GLU A 367 -17.69 29.91 -16.34
C GLU A 367 -16.97 30.65 -17.47
N ARG A 368 -15.71 31.06 -17.25
CA ARG A 368 -14.88 31.70 -18.26
C ARG A 368 -14.62 30.77 -19.46
N TYR A 369 -14.22 29.52 -19.23
CA TYR A 369 -13.96 28.58 -20.33
C TYR A 369 -15.24 28.18 -21.08
N ALA A 370 -16.36 28.00 -20.37
CA ALA A 370 -17.66 27.73 -21.01
C ALA A 370 -18.13 28.93 -21.84
N THR A 371 -17.87 30.16 -21.36
CA THR A 371 -18.15 31.40 -22.11
C THR A 371 -17.31 31.48 -23.37
N PHE A 372 -16.02 31.16 -23.31
CA PHE A 372 -15.16 31.16 -24.50
C PHE A 372 -15.61 30.13 -25.53
N ALA A 373 -16.01 28.94 -25.09
CA ALA A 373 -16.57 27.91 -25.97
C ALA A 373 -17.89 28.37 -26.61
N MET A 374 -18.79 29.01 -25.85
CA MET A 374 -20.05 29.53 -26.37
C MET A 374 -19.83 30.68 -27.36
N GLN A 375 -18.91 31.62 -27.06
CA GLN A 375 -18.55 32.70 -27.97
C GLN A 375 -17.91 32.19 -29.27
N ALA A 376 -17.12 31.11 -29.23
CA ALA A 376 -16.55 30.49 -30.42
C ALA A 376 -17.63 29.84 -31.32
N GLU A 377 -18.70 29.29 -30.73
CA GLU A 377 -19.88 28.83 -31.46
C GLU A 377 -20.66 30.00 -32.08
N GLU A 378 -20.93 31.04 -31.30
CA GLU A 378 -21.69 32.22 -31.71
C GLU A 378 -21.01 33.01 -32.82
N GLY A 379 -19.69 33.20 -32.72
CA GLY A 379 -18.89 33.85 -33.75
C GLY A 379 -18.89 33.11 -35.10
N ARG A 380 -19.31 31.85 -35.11
CA ARG A 380 -19.46 31.01 -36.31
C ARG A 380 -20.90 30.79 -36.73
N ALA A 381 -21.87 31.32 -35.99
CA ALA A 381 -23.28 31.27 -36.38
C ALA A 381 -23.55 32.15 -37.61
N HIS A 382 -22.69 33.16 -37.83
CA HIS A 382 -22.89 34.15 -38.86
C HIS A 382 -21.58 34.39 -39.63
N GLU A 383 -21.54 33.93 -40.87
CA GLU A 383 -20.34 33.88 -41.70
C GLU A 383 -20.39 34.92 -42.80
N PHE A 384 -19.35 35.75 -42.89
CA PHE A 384 -19.17 36.72 -43.95
C PHE A 384 -17.93 36.37 -44.76
N THR A 385 -18.10 36.14 -46.06
CA THR A 385 -16.98 35.88 -46.97
C THR A 385 -17.03 36.82 -48.16
N GLY A 386 -15.90 37.02 -48.83
CA GLY A 386 -15.88 37.94 -49.96
C GLY A 386 -14.60 37.93 -50.75
N SER A 387 -14.58 38.73 -51.81
CA SER A 387 -13.38 39.01 -52.60
C SER A 387 -13.24 40.50 -52.88
N ALA A 388 -12.01 41.00 -52.90
CA ALA A 388 -11.72 42.42 -53.06
C ALA A 388 -10.42 42.67 -53.83
N TYR A 389 -10.25 43.93 -54.24
CA TYR A 389 -9.03 44.45 -54.86
C TYR A 389 -8.23 45.35 -53.90
N THR A 390 -8.73 45.59 -52.69
CA THR A 390 -8.05 46.40 -51.67
C THR A 390 -6.75 45.74 -51.22
N ARG A 391 -5.61 46.31 -51.60
CA ARG A 391 -4.26 45.73 -51.35
C ARG A 391 -3.79 45.79 -49.91
N ALA A 392 -4.34 46.72 -49.13
CA ALA A 392 -3.96 46.95 -47.75
C ALA A 392 -4.65 46.02 -46.74
N MET A 393 -5.65 45.20 -47.14
CA MET A 393 -6.36 44.28 -46.24
C MET A 393 -5.42 43.24 -45.62
N PHE A 394 -5.50 42.95 -44.33
CA PHE A 394 -4.72 41.90 -43.66
C PHE A 394 -5.57 41.20 -42.60
N ALA A 395 -5.23 39.95 -42.24
CA ALA A 395 -5.89 39.27 -41.13
C ALA A 395 -5.56 39.99 -39.81
N GLY A 396 -6.57 40.36 -39.04
CA GLY A 396 -6.44 41.27 -37.89
C GLY A 396 -6.77 42.74 -38.21
N GLY A 397 -7.01 43.07 -39.47
CA GLY A 397 -7.44 44.40 -39.91
C GLY A 397 -8.95 44.59 -39.76
N LYS A 398 -9.40 45.82 -39.47
CA LYS A 398 -10.82 46.19 -39.46
C LYS A 398 -11.15 47.31 -40.45
N PHE A 399 -12.38 47.26 -40.97
CA PHE A 399 -12.93 48.26 -41.88
C PHE A 399 -14.45 48.40 -41.72
N LYS A 400 -14.99 49.54 -42.14
CA LYS A 400 -16.43 49.78 -42.27
C LYS A 400 -16.92 49.44 -43.67
N LEU A 401 -17.88 48.53 -43.80
CA LEU A 401 -18.52 48.22 -45.08
C LEU A 401 -19.40 49.39 -45.50
N ILE A 402 -19.23 49.93 -46.71
CA ILE A 402 -20.08 51.00 -47.25
C ILE A 402 -20.51 50.69 -48.70
N ASN A 403 -21.54 51.39 -49.17
CA ASN A 403 -22.11 51.26 -50.52
C ASN A 403 -22.70 49.86 -50.86
N HIS A 404 -23.01 49.03 -49.86
CA HIS A 404 -23.71 47.76 -50.07
C HIS A 404 -25.24 47.96 -49.97
N LYS A 405 -25.94 47.94 -51.12
CA LYS A 405 -27.36 48.34 -51.20
C LYS A 405 -28.35 47.43 -50.48
N VAL A 406 -28.02 46.14 -50.32
CA VAL A 406 -28.97 45.11 -49.87
C VAL A 406 -28.65 44.56 -48.47
N SER A 407 -27.41 44.72 -47.98
CA SER A 407 -27.00 44.07 -46.73
C SER A 407 -27.41 44.94 -45.57
N ALA A 408 -28.02 44.33 -44.54
CA ALA A 408 -28.34 44.98 -43.29
C ALA A 408 -27.10 45.47 -42.52
N TYR A 409 -25.92 44.96 -42.89
CA TYR A 409 -24.64 45.32 -42.30
C TYR A 409 -23.90 46.45 -43.04
N ASN A 410 -24.53 47.10 -44.02
CA ASN A 410 -23.97 48.33 -44.58
C ASN A 410 -23.83 49.39 -43.47
N ASN A 411 -22.68 50.08 -43.43
CA ASN A 411 -22.23 50.97 -42.37
C ASN A 411 -21.85 50.30 -41.04
N LYS A 412 -21.66 48.97 -41.00
CA LYS A 412 -21.09 48.27 -39.85
C LYS A 412 -19.59 48.02 -40.01
N GLU A 413 -18.91 47.86 -38.88
CA GLU A 413 -17.49 47.53 -38.83
C GLU A 413 -17.27 46.03 -38.78
N PHE A 414 -16.28 45.57 -39.55
CA PHE A 414 -15.90 44.18 -39.70
C PHE A 414 -14.41 44.01 -39.42
N ALA A 415 -14.06 42.96 -38.68
CA ALA A 415 -12.72 42.44 -38.54
C ALA A 415 -12.48 41.36 -39.59
N LEU A 416 -11.32 41.39 -40.25
CA LEU A 416 -10.87 40.37 -41.18
C LEU A 416 -10.22 39.23 -40.39
N LEU A 417 -10.83 38.04 -40.47
CA LEU A 417 -10.33 36.84 -39.80
C LEU A 417 -9.34 36.06 -40.66
N SER A 418 -9.48 36.11 -41.98
CA SER A 418 -8.50 35.55 -42.91
C SER A 418 -8.48 36.35 -44.19
N VAL A 419 -7.32 36.45 -44.83
CA VAL A 419 -7.15 37.08 -46.13
C VAL A 419 -6.16 36.27 -46.96
N ARG A 420 -6.57 35.90 -48.16
CA ARG A 420 -5.72 35.25 -49.16
C ARG A 420 -5.45 36.24 -50.28
N HIS A 421 -4.19 36.61 -50.45
CA HIS A 421 -3.70 37.53 -51.47
C HIS A 421 -3.18 36.75 -52.68
N GLU A 422 -3.54 37.19 -53.87
CA GLU A 422 -2.99 36.69 -55.14
C GLU A 422 -2.46 37.89 -55.92
N ALA A 423 -1.16 37.91 -56.22
CA ALA A 423 -0.51 38.99 -56.93
C ALA A 423 0.43 38.46 -58.03
N ALA A 424 0.47 39.12 -59.18
CA ALA A 424 1.28 38.72 -60.32
C ALA A 424 1.98 39.93 -60.97
N ASN A 425 3.26 39.77 -61.33
CA ASN A 425 4.08 40.83 -61.91
C ASN A 425 4.18 40.81 -63.45
N ASP A 426 3.64 39.77 -64.10
CA ASP A 426 3.70 39.49 -65.55
C ASP A 426 5.03 39.90 -66.21
N TYR A 427 6.07 39.09 -65.99
CA TYR A 427 7.39 39.30 -66.62
C TYR A 427 7.48 38.72 -68.03
N THR A 428 6.64 37.73 -68.36
CA THR A 428 6.73 36.96 -69.62
C THR A 428 5.63 37.31 -70.62
N GLN A 429 4.79 38.32 -70.35
CA GLN A 429 3.68 38.78 -71.21
C GLN A 429 2.74 37.64 -71.63
N HIS A 430 2.44 36.75 -70.71
CA HIS A 430 1.58 35.60 -70.98
C HIS A 430 0.36 35.64 -70.06
N HIS A 431 -0.73 36.13 -70.65
CA HIS A 431 -2.14 36.10 -70.19
C HIS A 431 -2.63 37.29 -69.35
N GLY A 432 -3.87 37.71 -69.65
CA GLY A 432 -4.62 38.78 -68.98
C GLY A 432 -5.04 38.47 -67.53
N GLN A 433 -4.09 38.03 -66.71
CA GLN A 433 -4.26 37.90 -65.27
C GLN A 433 -4.37 39.29 -64.63
N LEU A 434 -5.28 39.42 -63.66
CA LEU A 434 -5.38 40.61 -62.83
C LEU A 434 -4.12 40.72 -61.98
N ALA A 435 -3.53 41.92 -61.90
CA ALA A 435 -2.28 42.14 -61.18
C ALA A 435 -2.40 41.82 -59.67
N TYR A 436 -3.59 41.97 -59.10
CA TYR A 436 -3.90 41.62 -57.72
C TYR A 436 -5.38 41.28 -57.51
N ARG A 437 -5.66 40.36 -56.60
CA ARG A 437 -6.98 40.10 -55.98
C ARG A 437 -6.78 39.52 -54.58
N ASN A 438 -7.77 39.65 -53.71
CA ASN A 438 -7.85 38.85 -52.50
C ASN A 438 -9.24 38.24 -52.27
N THR A 439 -9.26 37.20 -51.43
CA THR A 439 -10.47 36.66 -50.80
C THR A 439 -10.34 36.74 -49.29
N PHE A 440 -11.44 36.93 -48.57
CA PHE A 440 -11.41 37.09 -47.13
C PHE A 440 -12.61 36.48 -46.41
N THR A 441 -12.44 36.22 -45.12
CA THR A 441 -13.52 35.96 -44.16
C THR A 441 -13.56 37.10 -43.14
N ALA A 442 -14.75 37.54 -42.76
CA ALA A 442 -14.95 38.66 -41.85
C ALA A 442 -15.93 38.34 -40.72
N LEU A 443 -15.84 39.10 -39.63
CA LEU A 443 -16.73 39.06 -38.48
C LEU A 443 -17.10 40.49 -38.07
N PRO A 444 -18.37 40.81 -37.78
CA PRO A 444 -18.72 42.09 -37.16
C PRO A 444 -17.90 42.31 -35.88
N VAL A 445 -17.27 43.48 -35.75
CA VAL A 445 -16.33 43.77 -34.62
C VAL A 445 -17.03 43.66 -33.25
N GLU A 446 -18.34 43.88 -33.21
CA GLU A 446 -19.18 43.78 -32.02
C GLU A 446 -19.40 42.34 -31.52
N ILE A 447 -19.16 41.31 -32.36
CA ILE A 447 -19.27 39.90 -31.97
C ILE A 447 -17.91 39.45 -31.43
N PRO A 448 -17.81 39.01 -30.16
CA PRO A 448 -16.54 38.54 -29.59
C PRO A 448 -15.94 37.40 -30.41
N TYR A 449 -14.71 37.56 -30.86
CA TYR A 449 -13.98 36.47 -31.50
C TYR A 449 -13.31 35.61 -30.43
N ARG A 450 -13.53 34.30 -30.48
CA ARG A 450 -12.80 33.30 -29.70
C ARG A 450 -12.31 32.19 -30.62
N PRO A 451 -11.06 31.73 -30.45
CA PRO A 451 -10.57 30.61 -31.23
C PRO A 451 -11.34 29.34 -30.88
N VAL A 452 -11.57 28.50 -31.89
CA VAL A 452 -12.06 27.14 -31.66
C VAL A 452 -10.90 26.30 -31.13
N LYS A 453 -11.19 25.45 -30.14
CA LYS A 453 -10.22 24.48 -29.62
C LYS A 453 -9.99 23.37 -30.66
N VAL A 454 -8.97 23.52 -31.49
CA VAL A 454 -8.60 22.58 -32.55
C VAL A 454 -7.25 21.93 -32.31
N THR A 455 -6.39 22.56 -31.52
CA THR A 455 -5.07 22.03 -31.18
C THR A 455 -5.23 20.93 -30.12
N PRO A 456 -4.84 19.67 -30.40
CA PRO A 456 -5.07 18.57 -29.47
C PRO A 456 -4.34 18.76 -28.13
N LYS A 457 -5.04 18.57 -27.00
CA LYS A 457 -4.41 18.44 -25.69
C LYS A 457 -3.68 17.08 -25.61
N PRO A 458 -2.45 17.02 -25.08
CA PRO A 458 -1.76 15.74 -24.89
C PRO A 458 -2.54 14.81 -23.94
N PHE A 459 -2.48 13.51 -24.22
CA PHE A 459 -3.17 12.47 -23.47
C PHE A 459 -2.20 11.34 -23.08
N ILE A 460 -2.16 10.99 -21.80
CA ILE A 460 -1.38 9.86 -21.28
C ILE A 460 -2.30 8.65 -21.16
N GLN A 461 -2.07 7.68 -22.05
CA GLN A 461 -2.92 6.49 -22.21
C GLN A 461 -2.89 5.50 -21.04
N GLY A 462 -1.99 5.66 -20.07
CA GLY A 462 -1.81 4.67 -19.00
C GLY A 462 -1.09 5.26 -17.81
N THR A 463 -0.44 4.38 -17.04
CA THR A 463 0.36 4.81 -15.88
C THR A 463 1.81 5.03 -16.27
N GLN A 464 2.49 5.85 -15.48
CA GLN A 464 3.94 6.03 -15.52
C GLN A 464 4.52 5.77 -14.14
N THR A 465 5.83 5.60 -14.04
CA THR A 465 6.50 5.68 -12.74
C THR A 465 7.22 7.00 -12.58
N ALA A 466 7.36 7.43 -11.33
CA ALA A 466 8.07 8.64 -10.93
C ALA A 466 8.80 8.39 -9.60
N ILE A 467 9.78 9.23 -9.29
CA ILE A 467 10.52 9.18 -8.04
C ILE A 467 10.00 10.25 -7.10
N VAL A 468 9.73 9.91 -5.85
CA VAL A 468 9.37 10.89 -4.82
C VAL A 468 10.59 11.75 -4.51
N VAL A 469 10.44 13.06 -4.49
CA VAL A 469 11.53 14.03 -4.30
C VAL A 469 11.27 14.95 -3.12
N GLY A 470 12.28 15.70 -2.70
CA GLY A 470 12.17 16.66 -1.61
C GLY A 470 13.54 17.23 -1.21
N PRO A 471 13.57 18.08 -0.18
CA PRO A 471 14.78 18.78 0.23
C PRO A 471 15.94 17.83 0.56
N LYS A 472 17.15 18.22 0.18
CA LYS A 472 18.37 17.44 0.47
C LYS A 472 18.52 17.19 1.97
N GLY A 473 18.77 15.92 2.33
CA GLY A 473 18.96 15.51 3.72
C GLY A 473 17.68 15.11 4.46
N GLU A 474 16.51 15.32 3.84
CA GLU A 474 15.25 14.80 4.34
C GLU A 474 14.96 13.39 3.80
N GLU A 475 14.19 12.60 4.55
CA GLU A 475 13.67 11.30 4.08
C GLU A 475 12.18 11.37 3.70
N ILE A 476 11.45 12.35 4.24
CA ILE A 476 10.00 12.49 4.06
C ILE A 476 9.73 13.96 3.76
N HIS A 477 9.03 14.22 2.66
CA HIS A 477 8.54 15.55 2.34
C HIS A 477 7.08 15.43 1.91
N VAL A 478 6.19 15.87 2.78
CA VAL A 478 4.75 15.69 2.67
C VAL A 478 4.05 16.97 3.08
N ASP A 479 2.98 17.34 2.40
CA ASP A 479 2.18 18.51 2.74
C ASP A 479 1.08 18.19 3.77
N LYS A 480 0.28 19.22 4.12
CA LYS A 480 -0.83 19.11 5.08
C LYS A 480 -1.91 18.10 4.67
N ASP A 481 -2.03 17.80 3.38
CA ASP A 481 -3.06 16.92 2.82
C ASP A 481 -2.52 15.49 2.58
N GLY A 482 -1.28 15.22 3.01
CA GLY A 482 -0.64 13.91 2.85
C GLY A 482 -0.12 13.65 1.43
N ARG A 483 0.09 14.70 0.63
CA ARG A 483 0.60 14.63 -0.75
C ARG A 483 2.12 14.74 -0.78
N VAL A 484 2.76 14.16 -1.79
CA VAL A 484 4.24 14.18 -1.93
C VAL A 484 4.65 14.72 -3.30
N PRO A 485 5.74 15.49 -3.39
CA PRO A 485 6.27 15.90 -4.69
C PRO A 485 6.97 14.73 -5.38
N ILE A 486 6.83 14.67 -6.70
CA ILE A 486 7.38 13.61 -7.54
C ILE A 486 8.15 14.19 -8.72
N HIS A 487 9.12 13.44 -9.23
CA HIS A 487 9.85 13.79 -10.42
C HIS A 487 9.71 12.67 -11.45
N PHE A 488 9.15 13.01 -12.61
CA PHE A 488 8.97 12.08 -13.71
C PHE A 488 10.30 11.85 -14.45
N HIS A 489 10.46 10.65 -15.01
CA HIS A 489 11.70 10.28 -15.71
C HIS A 489 11.98 11.08 -16.98
N TRP A 490 10.94 11.66 -17.58
CA TRP A 490 11.05 12.49 -18.78
C TRP A 490 11.31 13.97 -18.46
N ASP A 491 11.20 14.40 -17.20
CA ASP A 491 11.50 15.77 -16.80
C ASP A 491 13.02 15.98 -16.77
N ARG A 492 13.53 16.73 -17.76
CA ARG A 492 14.96 17.00 -17.92
C ARG A 492 15.42 18.26 -17.19
N GLN A 493 14.49 19.14 -16.81
CA GLN A 493 14.80 20.46 -16.26
C GLN A 493 14.69 20.48 -14.73
N GLY A 494 14.00 19.50 -14.16
CA GLY A 494 13.86 19.37 -12.72
C GLY A 494 15.19 19.16 -11.97
N LYS A 495 15.37 19.93 -10.89
CA LYS A 495 16.41 19.85 -9.86
C LYS A 495 16.22 18.67 -8.91
N LYS A 496 15.03 18.06 -8.85
CA LYS A 496 14.70 16.93 -7.95
C LYS A 496 14.77 17.28 -6.47
N ASP A 497 14.63 18.56 -6.12
CA ASP A 497 14.61 19.04 -4.74
C ASP A 497 13.17 19.23 -4.19
N GLY A 498 12.16 19.00 -5.04
CA GLY A 498 10.75 19.11 -4.70
C GLY A 498 10.15 20.51 -4.86
N ASN A 499 10.93 21.50 -5.31
CA ASN A 499 10.46 22.89 -5.51
C ASN A 499 9.99 23.18 -6.95
N ASP A 500 10.26 22.25 -7.86
CA ASP A 500 10.06 22.28 -9.30
C ASP A 500 8.93 21.34 -9.77
N THR A 501 8.18 20.78 -8.82
CA THR A 501 7.01 19.93 -9.02
C THR A 501 5.92 20.29 -8.02
N ILE A 502 4.67 19.88 -8.29
CA ILE A 502 3.60 19.90 -7.29
C ILE A 502 3.62 18.68 -6.37
N ALA A 503 2.95 18.80 -5.23
CA ALA A 503 2.64 17.68 -4.37
C ALA A 503 1.41 16.92 -4.90
N VAL A 504 1.57 15.61 -5.13
CA VAL A 504 0.59 14.74 -5.78
C VAL A 504 -0.15 13.89 -4.76
N ARG A 505 -1.47 13.73 -4.94
CA ARG A 505 -2.32 12.87 -4.08
C ARG A 505 -1.91 11.41 -4.20
N ILE A 506 -2.05 10.68 -3.09
CA ILE A 506 -1.64 9.29 -2.99
C ILE A 506 -2.83 8.42 -2.63
N SER A 507 -3.08 7.40 -3.46
CA SER A 507 -3.99 6.31 -3.15
C SER A 507 -3.54 5.59 -1.89
N GLN A 508 -4.47 5.43 -0.95
CA GLN A 508 -4.25 4.75 0.31
C GLN A 508 -4.94 3.39 0.31
N PRO A 509 -4.45 2.40 1.10
CA PRO A 509 -5.08 1.09 1.19
C PRO A 509 -6.56 1.14 1.63
N MET A 510 -6.91 2.14 2.45
CA MET A 510 -8.27 2.41 2.92
C MET A 510 -8.35 3.88 3.34
N ALA A 511 -9.36 4.63 2.89
CA ALA A 511 -9.51 6.05 3.21
C ALA A 511 -10.97 6.39 3.54
N GLY A 512 -11.21 6.89 4.75
CA GLY A 512 -12.51 7.38 5.22
C GLY A 512 -12.38 8.64 6.08
N GLN A 513 -13.51 9.19 6.51
CA GLN A 513 -13.55 10.44 7.27
C GLN A 513 -12.94 10.26 8.68
N GLY A 514 -11.64 10.54 8.81
CA GLY A 514 -10.90 10.43 10.07
C GLY A 514 -10.44 9.01 10.42
N TRP A 515 -10.48 8.06 9.47
CA TRP A 515 -10.04 6.68 9.64
C TRP A 515 -9.52 6.10 8.33
N GLY A 516 -8.65 5.09 8.38
CA GLY A 516 -8.04 4.51 7.18
C GLY A 516 -6.64 3.97 7.41
N GLY A 517 -6.02 3.48 6.34
CA GLY A 517 -4.58 3.23 6.28
C GLY A 517 -3.85 4.44 5.70
N SER A 518 -2.65 4.74 6.20
CA SER A 518 -1.81 5.80 5.64
C SER A 518 -0.37 5.32 5.51
N THR A 519 0.14 5.33 4.28
CA THR A 519 1.53 4.96 3.99
C THR A 519 2.14 6.01 3.07
N ILE A 520 2.85 6.98 3.62
CA ILE A 520 3.43 8.06 2.81
C ILE A 520 4.71 7.56 2.13
N PRO A 521 4.79 7.58 0.77
CA PRO A 521 6.04 7.34 0.05
C PRO A 521 7.15 8.28 0.53
N ARG A 522 8.37 7.77 0.65
CA ARG A 522 9.55 8.52 1.07
C ARG A 522 10.35 9.01 -0.12
N ILE A 523 11.14 10.06 0.09
CA ILE A 523 12.08 10.58 -0.90
C ILE A 523 12.97 9.43 -1.42
N GLY A 524 13.10 9.33 -2.74
CA GLY A 524 13.84 8.27 -3.43
C GLY A 524 13.02 7.01 -3.75
N GLN A 525 11.80 6.88 -3.23
CA GLN A 525 10.94 5.74 -3.58
C GLN A 525 10.27 5.92 -4.93
N GLU A 526 10.11 4.81 -5.66
CA GLU A 526 9.41 4.77 -6.93
C GLU A 526 7.90 4.54 -6.73
N VAL A 527 7.10 5.38 -7.37
CA VAL A 527 5.64 5.37 -7.30
C VAL A 527 5.05 5.19 -8.70
N ILE A 528 3.88 4.56 -8.78
CA ILE A 528 3.07 4.48 -9.99
C ILE A 528 2.11 5.66 -9.99
N VAL A 529 2.11 6.43 -11.07
CA VAL A 529 1.30 7.63 -11.29
C VAL A 529 0.31 7.36 -12.41
N SER A 530 -0.97 7.60 -12.12
CA SER A 530 -2.05 7.69 -13.11
C SER A 530 -2.40 9.16 -13.35
N PHE A 531 -3.16 9.43 -14.39
CA PHE A 531 -3.57 10.78 -14.80
C PHE A 531 -5.09 10.80 -14.93
N ILE A 532 -5.76 11.72 -14.23
CA ILE A 532 -7.24 11.84 -14.26
C ILE A 532 -7.65 12.24 -15.67
N GLU A 533 -8.60 11.52 -16.29
CA GLU A 533 -8.96 11.68 -17.71
C GLU A 533 -7.76 11.59 -18.68
N GLY A 534 -6.67 10.93 -18.27
CA GLY A 534 -5.41 10.88 -19.03
C GLY A 534 -4.69 12.23 -19.14
N ASP A 535 -5.11 13.24 -18.39
CA ASP A 535 -4.59 14.60 -18.46
C ASP A 535 -3.22 14.72 -17.76
N PRO A 536 -2.14 15.09 -18.48
CA PRO A 536 -0.83 15.30 -17.88
C PRO A 536 -0.80 16.30 -16.72
N ASP A 537 -1.74 17.25 -16.69
CA ASP A 537 -1.84 18.28 -15.66
C ASP A 537 -2.44 17.74 -14.35
N ASN A 538 -3.07 16.55 -14.36
CA ASN A 538 -3.79 15.99 -13.22
C ASN A 538 -3.23 14.62 -12.76
N PRO A 539 -1.98 14.57 -12.26
CA PRO A 539 -1.38 13.34 -11.78
C PRO A 539 -1.98 12.87 -10.44
N ILE A 540 -2.03 11.56 -10.23
CA ILE A 540 -2.40 10.91 -8.97
C ILE A 540 -1.56 9.64 -8.77
N ILE A 541 -0.96 9.47 -7.60
CA ILE A 541 -0.20 8.27 -7.26
C ILE A 541 -1.18 7.14 -6.93
N VAL A 542 -1.12 6.04 -7.68
CA VAL A 542 -2.02 4.88 -7.54
C VAL A 542 -1.33 3.64 -6.99
N GLY A 543 0.00 3.63 -6.91
CA GLY A 543 0.77 2.48 -6.44
C GLY A 543 2.21 2.78 -6.11
N ARG A 544 2.93 1.74 -5.67
CA ARG A 544 4.35 1.77 -5.31
C ARG A 544 5.00 0.52 -5.86
N VAL A 545 6.25 0.63 -6.31
CA VAL A 545 7.00 -0.52 -6.82
C VAL A 545 8.39 -0.57 -6.20
N TYR A 546 8.88 -1.79 -6.00
CA TYR A 546 10.30 -2.05 -5.74
C TYR A 546 11.06 -2.03 -7.06
N ASN A 547 12.36 -1.69 -7.00
CA ASN A 547 13.24 -1.65 -8.16
C ASN A 547 14.63 -2.20 -7.81
N GLY A 548 15.60 -2.05 -8.72
CA GLY A 548 16.96 -2.58 -8.55
C GLY A 548 17.69 -2.05 -7.32
N ASP A 549 17.43 -0.79 -6.97
CA ASP A 549 18.05 -0.10 -5.83
C ASP A 549 17.25 -0.30 -4.54
N ALA A 550 15.91 -0.22 -4.65
CA ALA A 550 14.97 -0.44 -3.56
C ALA A 550 14.34 -1.83 -3.67
N LYS A 551 15.03 -2.85 -3.16
CA LYS A 551 14.57 -4.26 -3.22
C LYS A 551 13.42 -4.55 -2.25
N ASN A 552 12.65 -5.58 -2.59
CA ASN A 552 11.66 -6.16 -1.68
C ASN A 552 12.37 -6.63 -0.38
N PRO A 553 11.87 -6.26 0.82
CA PRO A 553 12.45 -6.65 2.11
C PRO A 553 12.51 -8.15 2.37
N TYR A 554 11.77 -8.96 1.61
CA TYR A 554 11.72 -10.43 1.69
C TYR A 554 12.34 -11.11 0.46
N SER A 555 13.11 -10.37 -0.35
CA SER A 555 13.81 -10.94 -1.50
C SER A 555 14.69 -12.14 -1.10
N GLY A 556 14.46 -13.29 -1.75
CA GLY A 556 15.15 -14.56 -1.45
C GLY A 556 14.26 -15.64 -0.81
N ALA A 557 13.14 -15.26 -0.17
CA ALA A 557 12.07 -16.20 0.13
C ALA A 557 11.21 -16.33 -1.14
N LEU A 558 11.02 -17.54 -1.68
CA LEU A 558 10.39 -17.84 -2.99
C LEU A 558 8.87 -17.51 -3.07
N GLY A 559 8.44 -16.37 -2.54
CA GLY A 559 7.04 -15.97 -2.42
C GLY A 559 6.36 -16.43 -1.13
N GLU A 560 7.02 -17.26 -0.32
CA GLU A 560 6.48 -17.82 0.92
C GLU A 560 6.53 -16.86 2.11
N THR A 561 7.09 -15.66 1.95
CA THR A 561 7.16 -14.65 3.03
C THR A 561 6.55 -13.35 2.56
N MET A 562 5.61 -12.83 3.36
CA MET A 562 4.90 -11.59 3.09
C MET A 562 4.73 -10.77 4.37
N GLY A 563 4.39 -9.49 4.22
CA GLY A 563 4.18 -8.63 5.37
C GLY A 563 4.41 -7.16 5.10
N ILE A 564 4.42 -6.37 6.17
CA ILE A 564 4.65 -4.94 6.16
C ILE A 564 5.80 -4.63 7.10
N ARG A 565 6.91 -4.14 6.53
CA ARG A 565 8.09 -3.68 7.25
C ARG A 565 8.23 -2.16 7.08
N SER A 566 8.35 -1.43 8.19
CA SER A 566 8.63 0.00 8.18
C SER A 566 10.13 0.30 8.20
N LYS A 567 10.49 1.59 8.24
CA LYS A 567 11.86 2.05 8.52
C LYS A 567 11.78 3.17 9.55
N THR A 568 12.61 3.14 10.59
CA THR A 568 12.74 4.27 11.51
C THR A 568 13.16 5.52 10.72
N HIS A 569 12.44 6.62 10.88
CA HIS A 569 12.79 7.88 10.21
C HIS A 569 14.14 8.38 10.73
N LYS A 570 15.06 8.70 9.81
CA LYS A 570 16.45 9.11 10.11
C LYS A 570 17.18 8.14 11.06
N GLY A 571 16.90 6.83 10.94
CA GLY A 571 17.52 5.77 11.74
C GLY A 571 17.55 4.41 11.04
N GLY A 572 18.19 3.43 11.67
CA GLY A 572 18.39 2.08 11.10
C GLY A 572 17.38 1.00 11.52
N GLY A 573 16.44 1.32 12.42
CA GLY A 573 15.47 0.36 12.96
C GLY A 573 14.22 0.14 12.08
N PHE A 574 13.33 -0.76 12.52
CA PHE A 574 12.06 -1.03 11.84
C PHE A 574 11.00 -1.67 12.77
N ASN A 575 9.73 -1.40 12.46
CA ASN A 575 8.60 -2.21 12.94
C ASN A 575 8.18 -3.18 11.83
N GLU A 576 7.71 -4.37 12.19
CA GLU A 576 7.34 -5.39 11.20
C GLU A 576 6.13 -6.22 11.64
N LEU A 577 5.25 -6.49 10.69
CA LEU A 577 4.30 -7.61 10.69
C LEU A 577 4.70 -8.54 9.54
N LYS A 578 5.14 -9.75 9.85
CA LYS A 578 5.64 -10.73 8.87
C LYS A 578 4.90 -12.06 9.01
N MET A 579 4.55 -12.63 7.88
CA MET A 579 3.89 -13.93 7.72
C MET A 579 4.79 -14.80 6.85
N VAL A 580 5.13 -15.99 7.36
CA VAL A 580 5.85 -17.04 6.64
C VAL A 580 4.87 -18.18 6.44
N ASP A 581 4.64 -18.56 5.19
CA ASP A 581 3.68 -19.57 4.75
C ASP A 581 4.39 -20.86 4.28
N THR A 582 5.62 -21.10 4.72
CA THR A 582 6.33 -22.34 4.47
C THR A 582 5.65 -23.48 5.26
N ASN A 583 5.11 -24.47 4.54
CA ASN A 583 4.36 -25.59 5.13
C ASN A 583 5.15 -26.32 6.24
N GLY A 584 4.57 -26.41 7.44
CA GLY A 584 5.20 -27.02 8.62
C GLY A 584 6.23 -26.13 9.33
N ALA A 585 6.40 -24.90 8.87
CA ALA A 585 7.26 -23.87 9.46
C ALA A 585 6.57 -22.48 9.43
N GLU A 586 5.23 -22.46 9.44
CA GLU A 586 4.44 -21.25 9.37
C GLU A 586 4.73 -20.34 10.57
N GLN A 587 4.88 -19.04 10.32
CA GLN A 587 5.21 -18.08 11.37
C GLN A 587 4.51 -16.75 11.16
N LEU A 588 3.84 -16.27 12.21
CA LEU A 588 3.45 -14.89 12.37
C LEU A 588 4.43 -14.19 13.32
N ALA A 589 5.18 -13.21 12.82
CA ALA A 589 6.13 -12.43 13.60
C ALA A 589 5.69 -10.97 13.69
N LEU A 590 5.69 -10.42 14.90
CA LEU A 590 5.41 -9.02 15.20
C LEU A 590 6.63 -8.41 15.89
N GLN A 591 7.20 -7.36 15.31
CA GLN A 591 8.32 -6.62 15.86
C GLN A 591 7.95 -5.15 16.06
N ALA A 592 8.15 -4.65 17.28
CA ALA A 592 8.14 -3.23 17.60
C ALA A 592 9.57 -2.75 17.87
N GLN A 593 10.02 -1.69 17.19
CA GLN A 593 11.36 -1.12 17.35
C GLN A 593 11.60 -0.49 18.73
N ARG A 594 10.53 -0.02 19.38
CA ARG A 594 10.61 0.64 20.69
C ARG A 594 9.46 0.23 21.61
N ASP A 595 8.34 0.95 21.57
CA ASP A 595 7.20 0.70 22.45
C ASP A 595 6.11 -0.07 21.70
N MET A 596 5.49 -1.06 22.36
CA MET A 596 4.30 -1.76 21.87
C MET A 596 3.13 -1.51 22.83
N HIS A 597 2.07 -0.86 22.33
CA HIS A 597 0.85 -0.63 23.11
C HIS A 597 -0.31 -1.43 22.50
N ILE A 598 -0.91 -2.31 23.31
CA ILE A 598 -2.10 -3.08 22.94
C ILE A 598 -3.26 -2.60 23.81
N LYS A 599 -4.33 -2.10 23.19
CA LYS A 599 -5.54 -1.63 23.89
C LYS A 599 -6.76 -2.37 23.39
N VAL A 600 -7.27 -3.30 24.20
CA VAL A 600 -8.51 -4.03 23.94
C VAL A 600 -9.63 -3.42 24.77
N LYS A 601 -10.70 -2.95 24.12
CA LYS A 601 -11.82 -2.26 24.80
C LYS A 601 -12.82 -3.20 25.48
N ASN A 602 -12.79 -4.48 25.13
CA ASN A 602 -13.68 -5.50 25.69
C ASN A 602 -12.86 -6.72 26.12
N ASN A 603 -12.95 -7.84 25.38
CA ASN A 603 -12.30 -9.09 25.75
C ASN A 603 -11.06 -9.35 24.88
N GLN A 604 -9.96 -9.76 25.51
CA GLN A 604 -8.78 -10.34 24.85
C GLN A 604 -8.73 -11.83 25.17
N SER A 605 -8.60 -12.68 24.15
CA SER A 605 -8.39 -14.13 24.29
C SER A 605 -7.08 -14.52 23.62
N THR A 606 -6.39 -15.52 24.17
CA THR A 606 -5.16 -16.07 23.59
C THR A 606 -5.14 -17.57 23.83
N THR A 607 -4.99 -18.35 22.76
CA THR A 607 -4.89 -19.81 22.80
C THR A 607 -3.57 -20.21 22.15
N VAL A 608 -2.75 -20.98 22.86
CA VAL A 608 -1.49 -21.54 22.37
C VAL A 608 -1.55 -23.05 22.61
N HIS A 609 -1.43 -23.84 21.55
CA HIS A 609 -1.59 -25.29 21.61
C HIS A 609 -0.34 -26.02 22.09
N ALA A 610 0.83 -25.45 21.81
CA ALA A 610 2.11 -25.92 22.30
C ALA A 610 2.60 -24.95 23.38
N ASP A 611 3.83 -24.48 23.28
CA ASP A 611 4.47 -23.69 24.33
C ASP A 611 4.26 -22.18 24.17
N LYS A 612 4.04 -21.48 25.28
CA LYS A 612 4.12 -20.01 25.37
C LYS A 612 5.31 -19.63 26.24
N SER A 613 6.27 -18.90 25.66
CA SER A 613 7.40 -18.31 26.39
C SER A 613 7.32 -16.79 26.37
N THR A 614 7.55 -16.16 27.54
CA THR A 614 7.61 -14.71 27.70
C THR A 614 8.92 -14.35 28.37
N TYR A 615 9.74 -13.53 27.71
CA TYR A 615 10.97 -12.98 28.29
C TYR A 615 10.85 -11.47 28.44
N VAL A 616 11.06 -10.97 29.66
CA VAL A 616 11.07 -9.53 29.97
C VAL A 616 12.43 -9.18 30.56
N GLY A 617 13.25 -8.44 29.81
CA GLY A 617 14.57 -8.01 30.29
C GLY A 617 14.54 -6.90 31.36
N GLY A 618 13.39 -6.26 31.57
CA GLY A 618 13.16 -5.22 32.57
C GLY A 618 12.05 -5.61 33.57
N GLY A 619 11.22 -4.64 33.98
CA GLY A 619 10.08 -4.89 34.86
C GLY A 619 8.82 -5.37 34.13
N HIS A 620 8.06 -6.26 34.77
CA HIS A 620 6.73 -6.69 34.34
C HIS A 620 5.69 -6.30 35.40
N THR A 621 4.62 -5.64 34.99
CA THR A 621 3.55 -5.19 35.90
C THR A 621 2.19 -5.51 35.30
N GLU A 622 1.35 -6.23 36.06
CA GLU A 622 -0.04 -6.50 35.73
C GLU A 622 -0.96 -5.85 36.75
N ASN A 623 -1.90 -5.02 36.28
CA ASN A 623 -2.90 -4.38 37.13
C ASN A 623 -4.30 -4.90 36.75
N ILE A 624 -4.83 -5.81 37.56
CA ILE A 624 -6.12 -6.46 37.32
C ILE A 624 -7.10 -6.00 38.40
N LYS A 625 -8.19 -5.35 37.98
CA LYS A 625 -9.16 -4.71 38.90
C LYS A 625 -10.12 -5.67 39.59
N LYS A 626 -10.30 -6.86 39.03
CA LYS A 626 -11.17 -7.92 39.55
C LYS A 626 -10.33 -9.17 39.77
N ASP A 627 -10.83 -10.33 39.37
CA ASP A 627 -10.23 -11.60 39.68
C ASP A 627 -9.18 -12.01 38.65
N VAL A 628 -8.14 -12.69 39.16
CA VAL A 628 -7.16 -13.43 38.36
C VAL A 628 -7.34 -14.90 38.70
N ALA A 629 -7.63 -15.73 37.71
CA ALA A 629 -7.68 -17.18 37.86
C ALA A 629 -6.63 -17.82 36.95
N ILE A 630 -5.69 -18.55 37.54
CA ILE A 630 -4.65 -19.31 36.83
C ILE A 630 -4.80 -20.77 37.24
N THR A 631 -5.01 -21.65 36.27
CA THR A 631 -5.12 -23.09 36.47
C THR A 631 -4.01 -23.80 35.71
N VAL A 632 -3.14 -24.53 36.43
CA VAL A 632 -2.16 -25.45 35.84
C VAL A 632 -2.72 -26.86 36.01
N ALA A 633 -3.27 -27.42 34.93
CA ALA A 633 -3.93 -28.72 34.96
C ALA A 633 -2.93 -29.87 35.20
N GLU A 634 -1.72 -29.73 34.66
CA GLU A 634 -0.60 -30.66 34.79
C GLU A 634 0.71 -29.86 34.98
N GLY A 635 1.52 -30.22 35.97
CA GLY A 635 2.78 -29.53 36.30
C GLY A 635 2.73 -28.69 37.58
N GLY A 636 3.73 -27.83 37.77
CA GLY A 636 3.87 -26.94 38.94
C GLY A 636 3.62 -25.47 38.61
N TYR A 637 3.32 -24.67 39.63
CA TYR A 637 3.18 -23.21 39.53
C TYR A 637 3.96 -22.54 40.68
N ASP A 638 5.08 -21.90 40.37
CA ASP A 638 5.94 -21.22 41.35
C ASP A 638 5.68 -19.70 41.34
N LEU A 639 5.39 -19.10 42.51
CA LEU A 639 5.15 -17.66 42.69
C LEU A 639 5.98 -17.09 43.86
N THR A 640 6.68 -15.97 43.64
CA THR A 640 7.45 -15.24 44.68
C THR A 640 6.95 -13.79 44.78
N VAL A 641 6.64 -13.29 45.99
CA VAL A 641 6.07 -11.93 46.22
C VAL A 641 6.79 -11.21 47.37
N ASN A 642 7.18 -9.94 47.18
CA ASN A 642 7.92 -9.11 48.15
C ASN A 642 7.08 -7.89 48.63
N ASP A 643 6.05 -8.10 49.48
CA ASP A 643 5.18 -7.08 50.17
C ASP A 643 3.90 -6.67 49.38
N LYS A 644 2.69 -6.33 49.89
CA LYS A 644 2.15 -6.11 51.26
C LYS A 644 0.98 -7.02 51.68
N HIS A 645 0.35 -7.80 50.80
CA HIS A 645 -0.60 -8.85 51.19
C HIS A 645 -0.63 -10.00 50.19
N MET A 646 -0.52 -11.24 50.68
CA MET A 646 -0.70 -12.49 49.94
C MET A 646 -1.83 -13.27 50.62
N HIS A 647 -2.93 -13.54 49.90
CA HIS A 647 -4.00 -14.42 50.38
C HIS A 647 -3.76 -15.81 49.78
N VAL A 648 -3.18 -16.72 50.57
CA VAL A 648 -2.94 -18.11 50.17
C VAL A 648 -3.98 -18.99 50.85
N THR A 649 -4.71 -19.77 50.07
CA THR A 649 -5.58 -20.84 50.56
C THR A 649 -5.07 -22.15 49.97
N ALA A 650 -4.55 -23.03 50.80
CA ALA A 650 -4.17 -24.38 50.38
C ALA A 650 -5.04 -25.39 51.12
N LYS A 651 -5.48 -26.43 50.41
CA LYS A 651 -6.26 -27.52 51.03
C LYS A 651 -5.43 -28.34 52.02
N THR A 652 -4.11 -28.37 51.87
CA THR A 652 -3.23 -29.28 52.62
C THR A 652 -2.16 -28.56 53.44
N GLU A 653 -1.37 -27.68 52.81
CA GLU A 653 -0.26 -26.99 53.47
C GLU A 653 0.05 -25.67 52.75
N ILE A 654 0.34 -24.62 53.52
CA ILE A 654 1.01 -23.40 53.08
C ILE A 654 2.37 -23.39 53.77
N LYS A 655 3.47 -23.45 53.02
CA LYS A 655 4.82 -23.50 53.57
C LYS A 655 5.67 -22.34 53.04
N LEU A 656 6.16 -21.52 53.96
CA LEU A 656 7.11 -20.43 53.69
C LEU A 656 8.49 -20.86 54.20
N VAL A 657 9.49 -20.94 53.34
CA VAL A 657 10.85 -21.41 53.68
C VAL A 657 11.90 -20.38 53.30
N VAL A 658 12.76 -20.01 54.25
CA VAL A 658 13.96 -19.19 54.01
C VAL A 658 15.14 -19.76 54.80
N GLY A 659 16.02 -20.49 54.11
CA GLY A 659 17.13 -21.20 54.76
C GLY A 659 16.63 -22.20 55.82
N PRO A 660 17.17 -22.22 57.06
CA PRO A 660 16.72 -23.13 58.12
C PRO A 660 15.42 -22.71 58.81
N ASN A 661 14.85 -21.54 58.46
CA ASN A 661 13.60 -21.06 59.04
C ASN A 661 12.42 -21.43 58.15
N SER A 662 11.30 -21.80 58.77
CA SER A 662 10.06 -22.10 58.05
C SER A 662 8.83 -21.74 58.87
N ILE A 663 7.78 -21.28 58.19
CA ILE A 663 6.42 -21.22 58.72
C ILE A 663 5.58 -22.19 57.91
N THR A 664 4.87 -23.07 58.59
CA THR A 664 4.01 -24.07 57.97
C THR A 664 2.62 -23.94 58.56
N ILE A 665 1.63 -23.69 57.70
CA ILE A 665 0.22 -23.68 58.04
C ILE A 665 -0.38 -24.91 57.36
N ASP A 666 -0.81 -25.88 58.13
CA ASP A 666 -1.49 -27.07 57.62
C ASP A 666 -2.89 -27.17 58.26
N GLN A 667 -3.58 -28.29 58.03
CA GLN A 667 -4.92 -28.48 58.58
C GLN A 667 -4.96 -28.58 60.11
N ASN A 668 -3.83 -28.83 60.77
CA ASN A 668 -3.73 -29.04 62.22
C ASN A 668 -3.30 -27.79 62.98
N GLY A 669 -2.63 -26.83 62.33
CA GLY A 669 -2.26 -25.56 62.96
C GLY A 669 -1.08 -24.84 62.29
N ILE A 670 -0.44 -23.96 63.06
CA ILE A 670 0.70 -23.14 62.59
C ILE A 670 1.98 -23.61 63.30
N THR A 671 2.95 -24.10 62.54
CA THR A 671 4.29 -24.45 63.03
C THR A 671 5.31 -23.41 62.57
N ILE A 672 6.01 -22.78 63.52
CA ILE A 672 7.12 -21.85 63.25
C ILE A 672 8.43 -22.51 63.70
N LYS A 673 9.34 -22.76 62.75
CA LYS A 673 10.70 -23.22 63.02
C LYS A 673 11.68 -22.12 62.66
N GLY A 674 12.59 -21.81 63.56
CA GLY A 674 13.69 -20.90 63.26
C GLY A 674 14.77 -20.96 64.33
N LEU A 675 15.98 -20.54 63.97
CA LEU A 675 17.12 -20.51 64.90
C LEU A 675 16.89 -19.59 66.10
N LYS A 676 16.04 -18.57 65.93
CA LYS A 676 15.51 -17.69 66.97
C LYS A 676 14.11 -17.24 66.56
N VAL A 677 13.14 -17.39 67.45
CA VAL A 677 11.78 -16.84 67.30
C VAL A 677 11.60 -15.76 68.35
N SER A 678 11.20 -14.54 67.97
CA SER A 678 11.02 -13.41 68.88
C SER A 678 9.65 -12.80 68.66
N SER A 679 8.84 -12.69 69.71
CA SER A 679 7.55 -11.98 69.71
C SER A 679 7.66 -10.74 70.58
N VAL A 680 7.43 -9.55 70.01
CA VAL A 680 7.44 -8.27 70.75
C VAL A 680 6.05 -7.64 70.60
N ALA A 681 5.36 -7.42 71.72
CA ALA A 681 4.04 -6.79 71.77
C ALA A 681 4.14 -5.44 72.48
N THR A 682 3.49 -4.39 71.95
CA THR A 682 3.52 -3.03 72.50
C THR A 682 2.35 -2.70 73.44
N ALA A 683 1.34 -3.58 73.56
CA ALA A 683 0.19 -3.41 74.46
C ALA A 683 -0.10 -4.67 75.30
N GLU A 684 -0.52 -5.79 74.70
CA GLU A 684 -0.73 -7.08 75.37
C GLU A 684 -0.45 -8.24 74.40
N ASN A 685 -0.05 -9.40 74.95
CA ASN A 685 0.15 -10.63 74.21
C ASN A 685 -0.68 -11.72 74.92
N LEU A 686 -1.80 -12.14 74.32
CA LEU A 686 -2.78 -13.03 74.95
C LEU A 686 -2.75 -14.41 74.26
N ILE A 687 -2.52 -15.48 75.04
CA ILE A 687 -2.57 -16.87 74.56
C ILE A 687 -3.78 -17.53 75.25
N LEU A 688 -4.71 -18.10 74.48
CA LEU A 688 -5.96 -18.70 74.97
C LEU A 688 -6.08 -20.16 74.52
N GLY A 689 -6.31 -21.08 75.46
CA GLY A 689 -6.43 -22.54 75.28
C GLY A 689 -5.85 -23.34 76.48
N GLU A 690 -6.23 -24.61 76.64
CA GLU A 690 -5.69 -25.58 77.64
C GLU A 690 -4.13 -25.69 77.54
N PRO A 691 -3.40 -26.12 78.60
CA PRO A 691 -2.20 -25.44 79.09
C PRO A 691 -0.99 -25.39 78.13
N VAL A 692 -0.41 -24.19 78.02
CA VAL A 692 0.80 -23.89 77.21
C VAL A 692 2.07 -24.34 77.96
N ASN A 693 2.81 -25.28 77.38
CA ASN A 693 4.07 -25.79 77.95
C ASN A 693 5.30 -25.05 77.36
N ILE A 694 6.08 -24.37 78.22
CA ILE A 694 7.36 -23.73 77.87
C ILE A 694 8.50 -24.50 78.56
N ASN A 695 9.38 -25.12 77.77
CA ASN A 695 10.59 -25.89 78.14
C ASN A 695 10.41 -27.17 79.01
N PRO A 696 10.52 -28.37 78.41
CA PRO A 696 10.99 -29.58 79.09
C PRO A 696 12.28 -30.19 78.49
N ALA A 697 13.13 -30.77 79.34
CA ALA A 697 14.37 -31.53 79.02
C ALA A 697 14.07 -33.03 78.77
N PRO A 698 15.07 -33.93 78.53
CA PRO A 698 16.18 -34.03 77.55
C PRO A 698 15.72 -34.81 76.27
N PRO A 699 16.54 -35.14 75.23
CA PRO A 699 15.98 -35.50 73.92
C PRO A 699 15.21 -36.82 73.99
N PRO A 700 14.03 -36.89 73.35
CA PRO A 700 13.21 -38.09 73.38
C PRO A 700 13.95 -39.27 72.74
N PRO A 701 13.68 -40.50 73.20
CA PRO A 701 14.14 -41.71 72.52
C PRO A 701 13.77 -41.61 71.04
N THR A 702 14.67 -42.07 70.17
CA THR A 702 14.35 -42.19 68.74
C THR A 702 13.04 -42.98 68.56
N PRO A 703 12.23 -42.72 67.52
CA PRO A 703 10.99 -43.46 67.29
C PRO A 703 11.15 -44.98 67.38
N GLU A 704 12.31 -45.52 66.97
CA GLU A 704 12.70 -46.92 67.09
C GLU A 704 12.92 -47.36 68.55
N GLN A 705 13.60 -46.55 69.38
CA GLN A 705 13.80 -46.83 70.80
C GLN A 705 12.49 -46.74 71.59
N ALA A 706 11.60 -45.82 71.23
CA ALA A 706 10.27 -45.70 71.84
C ALA A 706 9.38 -46.92 71.50
N LEU A 707 9.37 -47.33 70.22
CA LEU A 707 8.62 -48.51 69.79
C LEU A 707 9.20 -49.80 70.37
N ALA A 708 10.52 -49.97 70.44
CA ALA A 708 11.15 -51.16 71.04
C ALA A 708 10.76 -51.31 72.52
N ALA A 709 10.76 -50.21 73.29
CA ALA A 709 10.33 -50.22 74.68
C ALA A 709 8.84 -50.55 74.82
N GLN A 710 7.97 -49.95 73.99
CA GLN A 710 6.54 -50.26 73.98
C GLN A 710 6.26 -51.72 73.58
N TRP A 711 6.95 -52.23 72.57
CA TRP A 711 6.79 -53.60 72.07
C TRP A 711 7.25 -54.64 73.09
N ALA A 712 8.37 -54.41 73.76
CA ALA A 712 8.85 -55.25 74.85
C ALA A 712 7.88 -55.27 76.03
N ALA A 713 7.34 -54.12 76.44
CA ALA A 713 6.37 -54.02 77.52
C ALA A 713 5.06 -54.77 77.21
N GLN A 714 4.51 -54.60 76.01
CA GLN A 714 3.33 -55.34 75.58
C GLN A 714 3.59 -56.85 75.46
N THR A 715 4.79 -57.25 74.99
CA THR A 715 5.17 -58.67 74.86
C THR A 715 5.23 -59.34 76.22
N ALA A 716 5.80 -58.70 77.23
CA ALA A 716 5.84 -59.23 78.59
C ALA A 716 4.44 -59.50 79.17
N ILE A 717 3.49 -58.58 78.91
CA ILE A 717 2.09 -58.72 79.37
C ILE A 717 1.38 -59.85 78.59
N ILE A 718 1.59 -59.95 77.28
CA ILE A 718 1.03 -61.04 76.45
C ILE A 718 1.56 -62.39 76.90
N ASP A 719 2.87 -62.54 77.08
CA ASP A 719 3.48 -63.80 77.47
C ASP A 719 2.97 -64.26 78.84
N GLU A 720 2.76 -63.33 79.77
CA GLU A 720 2.13 -63.63 81.05
C GLU A 720 0.69 -64.11 80.87
N GLY A 721 -0.08 -63.43 80.02
CA GLY A 721 -1.44 -63.82 79.69
C GLY A 721 -1.55 -65.19 79.01
N LEU A 722 -0.60 -65.54 78.13
CA LEU A 722 -0.55 -66.83 77.44
C LEU A 722 -0.18 -67.99 78.37
N ARG A 723 0.63 -67.75 79.41
CA ARG A 723 0.97 -68.74 80.45
C ARG A 723 -0.14 -68.97 81.47
N SER A 724 -1.10 -68.05 81.57
CA SER A 724 -2.25 -68.17 82.47
C SER A 724 -3.03 -69.46 82.18
N GLN A 725 -3.53 -70.16 83.21
CA GLN A 725 -4.44 -71.29 83.00
C GLN A 725 -5.89 -70.86 82.75
N ASN A 726 -6.20 -69.56 82.86
CA ASN A 726 -7.54 -69.05 82.60
C ASN A 726 -7.75 -68.90 81.09
N PRO A 727 -8.71 -69.64 80.48
CA PRO A 727 -8.96 -69.54 79.04
C PRO A 727 -9.33 -68.13 78.57
N ALA A 728 -9.99 -67.32 79.41
CA ALA A 728 -10.33 -65.94 79.08
C ALA A 728 -9.11 -65.01 79.04
N VAL A 729 -8.12 -65.25 79.91
CA VAL A 729 -6.84 -64.52 79.93
C VAL A 729 -6.00 -64.92 78.72
N GLN A 730 -5.89 -66.23 78.44
CA GLN A 730 -5.20 -66.72 77.24
C GLN A 730 -5.83 -66.18 75.96
N ALA A 731 -7.18 -66.14 75.88
CA ALA A 731 -7.89 -65.58 74.74
C ALA A 731 -7.65 -64.07 74.59
N ALA A 732 -7.67 -63.30 75.70
CA ALA A 732 -7.34 -61.88 75.68
C ALA A 732 -5.88 -61.62 75.27
N ALA A 733 -4.95 -62.47 75.70
CA ALA A 733 -3.54 -62.39 75.35
C ALA A 733 -3.29 -62.65 73.86
N LYS A 734 -3.91 -63.71 73.30
CA LYS A 734 -3.90 -63.97 71.86
C LYS A 734 -4.50 -62.81 71.07
N LYS A 735 -5.62 -62.27 71.54
CA LYS A 735 -6.30 -61.15 70.87
C LYS A 735 -5.45 -59.88 70.85
N LEU A 736 -4.77 -59.54 71.95
CA LEU A 736 -3.83 -58.42 71.97
C LEU A 736 -2.59 -58.67 71.09
N GLN A 737 -2.09 -59.90 71.05
CA GLN A 737 -1.00 -60.29 70.15
C GLN A 737 -1.38 -60.11 68.68
N GLU A 738 -2.62 -60.45 68.33
CA GLU A 738 -3.17 -60.28 66.98
C GLU A 738 -3.42 -58.80 66.65
N SER A 739 -4.05 -58.02 67.53
CA SER A 739 -4.38 -56.63 67.23
C SER A 739 -3.15 -55.70 67.16
N ARG A 740 -2.13 -55.89 68.01
CA ARG A 740 -0.89 -55.10 67.92
C ARG A 740 -0.11 -55.39 66.64
N LYS A 741 -0.18 -56.64 66.16
CA LYS A 741 0.40 -57.05 64.89
C LYS A 741 -0.36 -56.42 63.73
N ALA A 742 -1.69 -56.47 63.77
CA ALA A 742 -2.54 -55.81 62.79
C ALA A 742 -2.30 -54.29 62.73
N GLN A 743 -2.03 -53.63 63.86
CA GLN A 743 -1.63 -52.21 63.86
C GLN A 743 -0.36 -51.95 63.04
N GLN A 744 0.66 -52.82 63.13
CA GLN A 744 1.86 -52.71 62.30
C GLN A 744 1.57 -52.99 60.82
N MET A 745 0.72 -53.98 60.53
CA MET A 745 0.26 -54.26 59.17
C MET A 745 -0.46 -53.05 58.55
N ALA A 746 -1.31 -52.35 59.33
CA ALA A 746 -1.99 -51.13 58.88
C ALA A 746 -1.00 -50.02 58.52
N LEU A 747 0.03 -49.82 59.34
CA LEU A 747 1.08 -48.85 59.04
C LEU A 747 1.83 -49.17 57.73
N LEU A 748 2.14 -50.45 57.47
CA LEU A 748 2.76 -50.88 56.22
C LEU A 748 1.82 -50.76 55.00
N ALA A 749 0.54 -51.08 55.17
CA ALA A 749 -0.50 -50.88 54.15
C ALA A 749 -0.71 -49.40 53.80
N GLY A 750 -0.43 -48.49 54.73
CA GLY A 750 -0.34 -47.05 54.48
C GLY A 750 0.97 -46.62 53.81
N ALA A 751 2.11 -47.19 54.24
CA ALA A 751 3.43 -46.81 53.75
C ALA A 751 3.65 -47.13 52.26
N VAL A 752 3.06 -48.22 51.75
CA VAL A 752 3.21 -48.64 50.34
C VAL A 752 2.63 -47.63 49.34
N TYR A 753 1.71 -46.75 49.76
CA TYR A 753 1.16 -45.70 48.89
C TYR A 753 2.19 -44.68 48.44
N ASP A 754 3.20 -44.43 49.27
CA ASP A 754 4.27 -43.49 49.02
C ASP A 754 5.59 -44.02 49.62
N PRO A 755 6.35 -44.84 48.87
CA PRO A 755 7.59 -45.43 49.35
C PRO A 755 8.71 -44.39 49.57
N THR A 756 8.47 -43.10 49.27
CA THR A 756 9.42 -42.01 49.53
C THR A 756 9.28 -41.41 50.92
N LYS A 757 8.17 -41.69 51.63
CA LYS A 757 7.97 -41.25 53.01
C LYS A 757 8.81 -42.10 53.98
N PRO A 758 9.21 -41.54 55.14
CA PRO A 758 9.85 -42.32 56.20
C PRO A 758 9.01 -43.55 56.54
N LEU A 759 9.66 -44.72 56.60
CA LEU A 759 8.99 -45.98 56.94
C LEU A 759 8.51 -45.95 58.39
N PRO A 760 7.47 -46.73 58.73
CA PRO A 760 7.09 -46.93 60.11
C PRO A 760 8.30 -47.41 60.95
N PRO A 761 8.49 -46.90 62.19
CA PRO A 761 9.62 -47.29 63.02
C PRO A 761 9.73 -48.81 63.16
N GLY A 762 10.96 -49.33 63.16
CA GLY A 762 11.23 -50.78 63.23
C GLY A 762 11.14 -51.54 61.91
N TRP A 763 10.86 -50.87 60.79
CA TRP A 763 10.79 -51.50 59.45
C TRP A 763 11.84 -50.94 58.49
N LYS A 764 12.36 -51.82 57.62
CA LYS A 764 13.26 -51.46 56.51
C LYS A 764 12.66 -51.94 55.19
N SER A 765 12.79 -51.16 54.12
CA SER A 765 12.40 -51.60 52.78
C SER A 765 13.48 -52.48 52.19
N SER A 766 13.09 -53.69 51.81
CA SER A 766 13.95 -54.70 51.18
C SER A 766 13.60 -54.91 49.71
N THR A 767 12.62 -54.15 49.19
CA THR A 767 12.12 -54.25 47.81
C THR A 767 13.21 -54.12 46.74
N ASN A 768 14.23 -53.30 47.00
CA ASN A 768 15.33 -53.05 46.07
C ASN A 768 16.63 -53.79 46.44
N ASP A 769 16.59 -54.69 47.43
CA ASP A 769 17.74 -55.51 47.84
C ASP A 769 17.61 -56.93 47.25
N PRO A 770 18.34 -57.26 46.16
CA PRO A 770 18.26 -58.59 45.56
C PRO A 770 18.68 -59.71 46.50
N ALA A 771 19.57 -59.45 47.47
CA ALA A 771 20.03 -60.47 48.42
C ALA A 771 18.94 -60.80 49.43
N ALA A 772 18.18 -59.81 49.90
CA ALA A 772 17.04 -60.00 50.79
C ALA A 772 15.85 -60.71 50.10
N LEU A 773 15.68 -60.52 48.78
CA LEU A 773 14.60 -61.11 48.01
C LEU A 773 14.87 -62.54 47.51
N ALA A 774 16.15 -62.90 47.31
CA ALA A 774 16.55 -64.19 46.74
C ALA A 774 15.97 -65.43 47.46
N PRO A 775 15.91 -65.50 48.82
CA PRO A 775 15.33 -66.66 49.52
C PRO A 775 13.86 -66.91 49.17
N TYR A 776 13.14 -65.88 48.73
CA TYR A 776 11.72 -65.92 48.40
C TYR A 776 11.46 -66.14 46.90
N GLY A 777 12.50 -66.30 46.08
CA GLY A 777 12.38 -66.40 44.63
C GLY A 777 11.92 -65.10 43.95
N LEU A 778 12.08 -63.97 44.65
CA LEU A 778 11.62 -62.65 44.20
C LEU A 778 12.77 -61.81 43.64
N LYS A 779 12.44 -60.83 42.80
CA LYS A 779 13.38 -59.81 42.30
C LYS A 779 12.75 -58.42 42.35
N PRO A 780 13.54 -57.31 42.40
CA PRO A 780 12.99 -55.96 42.50
C PRO A 780 11.97 -55.60 41.41
N SER A 781 12.13 -56.16 40.20
CA SER A 781 11.17 -55.93 39.10
C SER A 781 9.78 -56.53 39.34
N ASP A 782 9.63 -57.46 40.29
CA ASP A 782 8.36 -58.13 40.56
C ASP A 782 7.38 -57.19 41.30
N PHE A 783 7.90 -56.19 42.01
CA PHE A 783 7.12 -55.27 42.85
C PHE A 783 6.53 -54.06 42.11
N LYS A 784 6.73 -53.99 40.78
CA LYS A 784 6.19 -52.93 39.91
C LYS A 784 5.77 -53.50 38.57
N ILE A 785 4.76 -52.89 37.94
CA ILE A 785 4.44 -53.10 36.54
C ILE A 785 4.82 -51.81 35.80
N ALA A 786 5.64 -51.90 34.76
CA ALA A 786 6.11 -50.72 34.05
C ALA A 786 4.92 -50.02 33.38
N GLY A 787 4.78 -48.71 33.58
CA GLY A 787 3.72 -47.91 32.97
C GLY A 787 2.35 -48.02 33.65
N SER A 788 2.24 -48.65 34.83
CA SER A 788 0.99 -48.64 35.62
C SER A 788 1.21 -48.11 37.03
N ASN A 789 0.11 -47.88 37.76
CA ASN A 789 0.13 -47.48 39.16
C ASN A 789 0.26 -48.67 40.15
N PHE A 790 0.53 -49.90 39.65
CA PHE A 790 0.76 -51.06 40.50
C PHE A 790 1.99 -50.83 41.38
N GLY A 791 1.78 -50.79 42.70
CA GLY A 791 2.84 -50.68 43.68
C GLY A 791 2.78 -51.84 44.66
N ALA A 792 3.90 -52.52 44.85
CA ALA A 792 4.12 -53.41 45.99
C ALA A 792 5.47 -53.08 46.62
N GLN A 793 5.63 -53.42 47.90
CA GLN A 793 6.89 -53.30 48.62
C GLN A 793 7.08 -54.51 49.55
N MET A 794 8.32 -54.94 49.74
CA MET A 794 8.67 -55.90 50.78
C MET A 794 9.39 -55.17 51.91
N TYR A 795 8.89 -55.34 53.13
CA TYR A 795 9.45 -54.77 54.34
C TYR A 795 10.02 -55.87 55.24
N THR A 796 11.21 -55.65 55.78
CA THR A 796 11.85 -56.54 56.74
C THR A 796 11.78 -55.91 58.14
N PRO A 797 11.29 -56.64 59.15
CA PRO A 797 11.25 -56.14 60.53
C PRO A 797 12.66 -56.06 61.10
N ASP A 798 12.94 -55.03 61.90
CA ASP A 798 14.18 -54.92 62.66
C ASP A 798 14.10 -55.80 63.91
N PRO A 799 14.95 -56.84 64.05
CA PRO A 799 14.95 -57.70 65.22
C PRO A 799 15.21 -56.95 66.53
N ALA A 800 15.86 -55.79 66.50
CA ALA A 800 16.10 -54.95 67.68
C ALA A 800 14.81 -54.30 68.23
N VAL A 801 13.75 -54.21 67.42
CA VAL A 801 12.45 -53.64 67.81
C VAL A 801 11.44 -54.75 68.08
N PHE A 802 11.32 -55.72 67.16
CA PHE A 802 10.24 -56.71 67.18
C PHE A 802 10.65 -58.10 67.69
N GLY A 803 11.94 -58.37 67.89
CA GLY A 803 12.45 -59.74 68.07
C GLY A 803 12.02 -60.65 66.91
N ASP A 804 11.68 -61.90 67.21
CA ASP A 804 11.22 -62.88 66.20
C ASP A 804 9.69 -62.86 65.99
N SER A 805 8.99 -61.88 66.56
CA SER A 805 7.51 -61.86 66.59
C SER A 805 6.85 -61.35 65.31
N MET A 806 7.62 -60.69 64.43
CA MET A 806 7.17 -60.16 63.15
C MET A 806 7.97 -60.83 62.02
N LYS A 807 7.32 -61.08 60.88
CA LYS A 807 7.94 -61.66 59.70
C LYS A 807 8.15 -60.60 58.63
N PRO A 808 9.03 -60.83 57.64
CA PRO A 808 9.05 -60.03 56.43
C PRO A 808 7.66 -59.97 55.80
N THR A 809 7.25 -58.78 55.37
CA THR A 809 5.88 -58.50 54.93
C THR A 809 5.85 -57.87 53.55
N ILE A 810 5.03 -58.42 52.65
CA ILE A 810 4.70 -57.80 51.37
C ILE A 810 3.46 -56.92 51.56
N ALA A 811 3.61 -55.63 51.29
CA ALA A 811 2.50 -54.70 51.23
C ALA A 811 2.14 -54.40 49.77
N MET A 812 0.84 -54.39 49.43
CA MET A 812 0.35 -53.99 48.11
C MET A 812 -0.47 -52.69 48.20
N LYS A 813 -0.18 -51.78 47.26
CA LYS A 813 -0.78 -50.45 47.16
C LYS A 813 -2.21 -50.54 46.67
N GLY A 814 -3.11 -49.82 47.35
CA GLY A 814 -4.49 -49.65 46.91
C GLY A 814 -4.71 -48.43 46.03
N THR A 815 -5.98 -48.11 45.78
CA THR A 815 -6.40 -47.03 44.86
C THR A 815 -5.92 -45.65 45.32
N GLN A 816 -5.16 -44.93 44.48
CA GLN A 816 -4.60 -43.61 44.85
C GLN A 816 -5.53 -42.44 44.51
N LYS A 817 -6.35 -42.56 43.46
CA LYS A 817 -7.35 -41.56 43.07
C LYS A 817 -8.69 -42.25 42.87
N LEU A 818 -9.69 -41.86 43.66
CA LEU A 818 -11.09 -42.27 43.48
C LEU A 818 -11.69 -41.49 42.29
N ALA A 819 -11.22 -41.78 41.07
CA ALA A 819 -11.75 -41.24 39.82
C ALA A 819 -12.33 -42.39 38.97
N PRO A 820 -13.54 -42.23 38.40
CA PRO A 820 -14.10 -43.23 37.48
C PRO A 820 -13.11 -43.51 36.35
N TRP A 821 -12.87 -44.79 36.03
CA TRP A 821 -11.95 -45.23 34.97
C TRP A 821 -10.47 -44.86 35.20
N SER A 822 -10.05 -44.82 36.46
CA SER A 822 -8.62 -44.89 36.80
C SER A 822 -8.10 -46.31 36.61
N ASP A 823 -6.81 -46.47 36.24
CA ASP A 823 -6.14 -47.76 36.11
C ASP A 823 -6.43 -48.71 37.29
N ASP A 824 -6.46 -48.18 38.51
CA ASP A 824 -6.73 -48.94 39.74
C ASP A 824 -8.19 -49.45 39.80
N MET A 825 -9.17 -48.62 39.42
CA MET A 825 -10.58 -49.02 39.39
C MET A 825 -10.88 -50.02 38.26
N GLU A 826 -10.25 -49.85 37.10
CA GLU A 826 -10.38 -50.79 35.98
C GLU A 826 -9.85 -52.18 36.35
N ASN A 827 -8.67 -52.25 37.00
CA ASN A 827 -8.10 -53.51 37.44
C ASN A 827 -8.96 -54.21 38.50
N ASN A 828 -9.62 -53.45 39.38
CA ASN A 828 -10.53 -53.99 40.40
C ASN A 828 -11.84 -54.50 39.79
N PHE A 829 -12.44 -53.73 38.86
CA PHE A 829 -13.68 -54.11 38.20
C PHE A 829 -13.49 -55.32 37.28
N ALA A 830 -12.43 -55.30 36.44
CA ALA A 830 -12.10 -56.42 35.56
C ALA A 830 -11.92 -57.71 36.37
N GLN A 831 -11.15 -57.68 37.46
CA GLN A 831 -11.02 -58.85 38.32
C GLN A 831 -12.35 -59.26 38.97
N GLY A 832 -13.17 -58.30 39.41
CA GLY A 832 -14.47 -58.57 40.05
C GLY A 832 -15.42 -59.40 39.18
N ILE A 833 -15.52 -59.08 37.89
CA ILE A 833 -16.32 -59.82 36.90
C ILE A 833 -15.61 -61.03 36.30
N ASN A 834 -14.46 -61.42 36.88
CA ASN A 834 -13.65 -62.50 36.36
C ASN A 834 -13.19 -62.19 34.91
N GLU A 835 -12.48 -61.08 34.70
CA GLU A 835 -11.72 -60.73 33.49
C GLU A 835 -10.21 -60.54 33.78
N GLU A 836 -9.39 -60.40 32.74
CA GLU A 836 -7.94 -60.17 32.86
C GLU A 836 -7.62 -58.86 33.59
N SER A 837 -6.73 -58.94 34.59
CA SER A 837 -6.31 -57.84 35.45
C SER A 837 -4.82 -57.92 35.73
N PRO A 838 -3.99 -57.07 35.11
CA PRO A 838 -2.54 -57.06 35.30
C PRO A 838 -2.09 -57.01 36.77
N TYR A 839 -2.84 -56.32 37.63
CA TYR A 839 -2.51 -56.18 39.05
C TYR A 839 -2.69 -57.50 39.81
N TYR A 840 -3.84 -58.16 39.63
CA TYR A 840 -4.12 -59.43 40.27
C TYR A 840 -3.29 -60.57 39.67
N LYS A 841 -3.02 -60.53 38.36
CA LYS A 841 -2.05 -61.44 37.74
C LYS A 841 -0.68 -61.31 38.41
N ARG A 842 -0.19 -60.09 38.62
CA ARG A 842 1.10 -59.88 39.28
C ARG A 842 1.09 -60.36 40.73
N ALA A 843 -0.01 -60.17 41.45
CA ALA A 843 -0.15 -60.66 42.82
C ALA A 843 -0.15 -62.20 42.91
N VAL A 844 -0.83 -62.88 41.99
CA VAL A 844 -0.81 -64.35 41.87
C VAL A 844 0.58 -64.85 41.44
N ASP A 845 1.26 -64.16 40.53
CA ASP A 845 2.64 -64.48 40.12
C ASP A 845 3.62 -64.38 41.33
N LEU A 846 3.47 -63.36 42.17
CA LEU A 846 4.23 -63.22 43.42
C LEU A 846 3.91 -64.35 44.40
N GLY A 847 2.63 -64.68 44.59
CA GLY A 847 2.22 -65.74 45.51
C GLY A 847 2.73 -67.12 45.08
N THR A 848 2.62 -67.41 43.78
CA THR A 848 3.12 -68.66 43.18
C THR A 848 4.64 -68.80 43.32
N LYS A 849 5.40 -67.70 43.30
CA LYS A 849 6.85 -67.74 43.57
C LYS A 849 7.16 -68.09 45.02
N ILE A 850 6.40 -67.56 45.97
CA ILE A 850 6.52 -67.90 47.39
C ILE A 850 6.18 -69.36 47.65
N ASP A 851 5.11 -69.87 47.03
CA ASP A 851 4.71 -71.28 47.12
C ASP A 851 5.83 -72.20 46.57
N ARG A 852 6.34 -71.89 45.36
CA ARG A 852 7.46 -72.64 44.75
C ARG A 852 8.75 -72.57 45.57
N ALA A 853 9.00 -71.46 46.26
CA ALA A 853 10.15 -71.32 47.15
C ALA A 853 9.95 -72.06 48.49
N GLY A 854 8.75 -72.53 48.80
CA GLY A 854 8.41 -73.14 50.10
C GLY A 854 8.42 -72.14 51.25
N MET A 855 8.24 -70.84 50.97
CA MET A 855 8.46 -69.75 51.94
C MET A 855 7.16 -69.18 52.52
N ALA A 856 6.01 -69.79 52.27
CA ALA A 856 4.70 -69.35 52.73
C ALA A 856 4.63 -69.11 54.26
N GLY A 857 5.29 -69.96 55.05
CA GLY A 857 5.36 -69.82 56.51
C GLY A 857 6.25 -68.68 57.01
N ASN A 858 7.09 -68.10 56.14
CA ASN A 858 8.18 -67.19 56.50
C ASN A 858 7.97 -65.77 55.96
N ILE A 859 6.80 -65.49 55.40
CA ILE A 859 6.42 -64.19 54.85
C ILE A 859 4.95 -63.93 55.15
N GLU A 860 4.57 -62.66 55.22
CA GLU A 860 3.18 -62.25 55.46
C GLU A 860 2.75 -61.18 54.45
N GLY A 861 1.45 -61.01 54.27
CA GLY A 861 0.86 -60.02 53.37
C GLY A 861 0.09 -58.93 54.10
N THR A 862 0.13 -57.71 53.59
CA THR A 862 -0.86 -56.69 53.95
C THR A 862 -1.25 -55.78 52.79
N GLY A 863 -2.40 -55.12 52.90
CA GLY A 863 -2.90 -54.24 51.86
C GLY A 863 -4.22 -53.58 52.24
N HIS A 864 -4.46 -52.42 51.64
CA HIS A 864 -5.64 -51.60 51.87
C HIS A 864 -6.42 -51.39 50.56
N SER A 865 -7.76 -51.36 50.60
CA SER A 865 -8.59 -51.12 49.40
C SER A 865 -8.27 -52.15 48.30
N LEU A 866 -8.00 -51.74 47.05
CA LEU A 866 -7.49 -52.60 45.97
C LEU A 866 -6.23 -53.41 46.37
N GLY A 867 -5.36 -52.83 47.20
CA GLY A 867 -4.18 -53.49 47.75
C GLY A 867 -4.56 -54.67 48.66
N GLY A 868 -5.71 -54.57 49.35
CA GLY A 868 -6.29 -55.64 50.15
C GLY A 868 -6.81 -56.80 49.28
N GLY A 869 -7.41 -56.52 48.12
CA GLY A 869 -7.86 -57.56 47.19
C GLY A 869 -6.68 -58.27 46.52
N THR A 870 -5.70 -57.51 46.03
CA THR A 870 -4.49 -58.07 45.42
C THR A 870 -3.65 -58.89 46.40
N ILE A 871 -3.46 -58.45 47.65
CA ILE A 871 -2.76 -59.26 48.65
C ILE A 871 -3.54 -60.51 49.06
N SER A 872 -4.87 -60.48 48.95
CA SER A 872 -5.70 -61.68 49.16
C SER A 872 -5.42 -62.73 48.08
N ALA A 873 -5.31 -62.32 46.81
CA ALA A 873 -4.92 -63.21 45.72
C ALA A 873 -3.50 -63.78 45.90
N PHE A 874 -2.56 -62.95 46.39
CA PHE A 874 -1.23 -63.41 46.77
C PHE A 874 -1.26 -64.45 47.89
N SER A 875 -2.07 -64.22 48.93
CA SER A 875 -2.21 -65.13 50.08
C SER A 875 -2.80 -66.48 49.65
N GLU A 876 -3.87 -66.49 48.86
CA GLU A 876 -4.46 -67.73 48.33
C GLU A 876 -3.51 -68.46 47.35
N ALA A 877 -2.70 -67.74 46.57
CA ALA A 877 -1.73 -68.34 45.65
C ALA A 877 -0.43 -68.82 46.33
N SER A 878 -0.12 -68.34 47.53
CA SER A 878 1.11 -68.68 48.28
C SER A 878 0.89 -69.59 49.48
N GLY A 879 -0.29 -69.56 50.08
CA GLY A 879 -0.55 -70.10 51.43
C GLY A 879 -0.01 -69.22 52.58
N ALA A 880 0.55 -68.04 52.29
CA ALA A 880 1.06 -67.13 53.33
C ALA A 880 -0.10 -66.40 54.03
N SER A 881 0.06 -66.08 55.31
CA SER A 881 -0.97 -65.32 56.05
C SER A 881 -1.01 -63.85 55.61
N ALA A 882 -2.19 -63.23 55.65
CA ALA A 882 -2.34 -61.81 55.34
C ALA A 882 -3.29 -61.06 56.29
N THR A 883 -3.06 -59.77 56.45
CA THR A 883 -3.96 -58.85 57.17
C THR A 883 -4.38 -57.73 56.23
N THR A 884 -5.68 -57.61 55.97
CA THR A 884 -6.21 -56.66 54.99
C THR A 884 -7.08 -55.61 55.66
N PHE A 885 -7.17 -54.42 55.06
CA PHE A 885 -7.91 -53.28 55.60
C PHE A 885 -8.85 -52.68 54.55
N ASN A 886 -10.14 -52.56 54.86
CA ASN A 886 -11.18 -52.06 53.94
C ASN A 886 -11.00 -52.64 52.52
N ALA A 887 -10.79 -53.96 52.44
CA ALA A 887 -10.24 -54.61 51.26
C ALA A 887 -11.26 -54.74 50.13
N ALA A 888 -10.81 -54.53 48.89
CA ALA A 888 -11.57 -54.97 47.73
C ALA A 888 -11.71 -56.50 47.71
N GLY A 889 -12.79 -56.98 47.10
CA GLY A 889 -13.09 -58.40 47.06
C GLY A 889 -12.22 -59.20 46.11
N LEU A 890 -12.24 -60.52 46.26
CA LEU A 890 -11.55 -61.44 45.38
C LEU A 890 -12.54 -62.45 44.79
N ASN A 891 -12.53 -62.58 43.46
CA ASN A 891 -13.34 -63.53 42.73
C ASN A 891 -12.71 -64.91 42.91
N PRO A 892 -13.47 -65.96 43.28
CA PRO A 892 -12.94 -67.28 43.58
C PRO A 892 -12.09 -67.93 42.46
N GLU A 893 -12.28 -67.51 41.21
CA GLU A 893 -11.55 -68.05 40.05
C GLU A 893 -10.26 -67.27 39.72
N THR A 894 -9.95 -66.19 40.45
CA THR A 894 -8.82 -65.29 40.13
C THR A 894 -7.48 -66.02 40.17
N VAL A 895 -7.24 -66.87 41.19
CA VAL A 895 -5.96 -67.57 41.36
C VAL A 895 -5.78 -68.67 40.31
N THR A 896 -6.82 -69.47 40.07
CA THR A 896 -6.78 -70.57 39.09
C THR A 896 -6.62 -70.06 37.66
N ARG A 897 -7.26 -68.94 37.32
CA ARG A 897 -7.10 -68.28 36.02
C ARG A 897 -5.65 -68.05 35.63
N TYR A 898 -4.87 -67.50 36.55
CA TYR A 898 -3.47 -67.17 36.28
C TYR A 898 -2.52 -68.35 36.51
N GLY A 899 -3.08 -69.57 36.67
CA GLY A 899 -2.31 -70.81 36.83
C GLY A 899 -1.71 -71.03 38.21
N GLY A 900 -2.21 -70.32 39.24
CA GLY A 900 -1.84 -70.53 40.64
C GLY A 900 -2.58 -71.70 41.28
N VAL A 901 -2.00 -72.28 42.33
CA VAL A 901 -2.67 -73.27 43.20
C VAL A 901 -3.40 -72.53 44.31
N VAL A 902 -4.68 -72.82 44.52
CA VAL A 902 -5.48 -72.21 45.60
C VAL A 902 -5.19 -72.93 46.92
N HIS A 903 -4.62 -72.19 47.86
CA HIS A 903 -4.42 -72.61 49.25
C HIS A 903 -5.56 -72.07 50.15
N PRO A 904 -5.89 -72.74 51.27
CA PRO A 904 -6.88 -72.22 52.22
C PRO A 904 -6.49 -70.83 52.74
N SER A 905 -7.43 -69.88 52.67
CA SER A 905 -7.17 -68.48 53.06
C SER A 905 -6.81 -68.35 54.54
N GLN A 906 -5.64 -67.78 54.84
CA GLN A 906 -5.24 -67.36 56.20
C GLN A 906 -5.25 -65.83 56.32
N ILE A 907 -6.42 -65.24 56.08
CA ILE A 907 -6.59 -63.79 56.01
C ILE A 907 -7.46 -63.29 57.17
N THR A 908 -6.99 -62.26 57.87
CA THR A 908 -7.80 -61.47 58.81
C THR A 908 -8.15 -60.14 58.14
N ALA A 909 -9.44 -59.90 57.91
CA ALA A 909 -9.95 -58.77 57.14
C ALA A 909 -10.56 -57.70 58.05
N TYR A 910 -9.80 -56.66 58.36
CA TYR A 910 -10.27 -55.52 59.15
C TYR A 910 -11.08 -54.56 58.28
N ARG A 911 -12.25 -54.14 58.76
CA ARG A 911 -13.11 -53.17 58.06
C ARG A 911 -13.70 -52.14 59.01
N VAL A 912 -13.73 -50.89 58.60
CA VAL A 912 -14.39 -49.81 59.36
C VAL A 912 -15.90 -49.85 59.10
N ASP A 913 -16.72 -49.80 60.14
CA ASP A 913 -18.18 -49.90 59.97
C ASP A 913 -18.75 -48.74 59.12
N GLY A 914 -19.57 -49.10 58.12
CA GLY A 914 -20.17 -48.15 57.18
C GLY A 914 -19.18 -47.43 56.24
N GLU A 915 -18.00 -48.01 55.98
CA GLU A 915 -17.13 -47.56 54.88
C GLU A 915 -17.67 -47.98 53.50
N VAL A 916 -17.25 -47.24 52.46
CA VAL A 916 -17.89 -47.26 51.13
C VAL A 916 -17.82 -48.63 50.43
N LEU A 917 -16.73 -49.37 50.54
CA LEU A 917 -16.57 -50.66 49.84
C LEU A 917 -17.44 -51.76 50.45
N THR A 918 -17.44 -51.90 51.77
CA THR A 918 -18.25 -52.88 52.51
C THR A 918 -19.73 -52.67 52.21
N GLY A 919 -20.21 -51.42 52.19
CA GLY A 919 -21.60 -51.12 51.83
C GLY A 919 -21.98 -51.50 50.39
N LEU A 920 -21.02 -51.48 49.47
CA LEU A 920 -21.24 -51.92 48.08
C LEU A 920 -21.12 -53.44 47.93
N GLN A 921 -20.27 -54.11 48.70
CA GLN A 921 -20.03 -55.57 48.60
C GLN A 921 -21.00 -56.41 49.43
N GLU A 922 -21.70 -55.79 50.39
CA GLU A 922 -22.69 -56.43 51.27
C GLU A 922 -24.00 -55.61 51.31
N PRO A 923 -24.73 -55.49 50.18
CA PRO A 923 -25.96 -54.70 50.14
C PRO A 923 -27.03 -55.24 51.11
N THR A 924 -27.74 -54.34 51.79
CA THR A 924 -28.82 -54.72 52.71
C THR A 924 -30.14 -54.90 51.97
N VAL A 925 -31.13 -55.58 52.61
CA VAL A 925 -32.49 -55.72 52.06
C VAL A 925 -33.11 -54.37 51.69
N MET A 926 -32.75 -53.29 52.40
CA MET A 926 -33.28 -51.95 52.14
C MET A 926 -32.62 -51.27 50.95
N ASP A 927 -31.38 -51.63 50.61
CA ASP A 927 -30.66 -51.12 49.42
C ASP A 927 -31.25 -51.68 48.12
N HIS A 928 -31.69 -52.95 48.14
CA HIS A 928 -32.43 -53.56 47.02
C HIS A 928 -33.78 -52.87 46.72
N ILE A 929 -34.39 -52.24 47.73
CA ILE A 929 -35.70 -51.55 47.62
C ILE A 929 -35.53 -50.09 47.22
N THR A 930 -34.53 -49.40 47.79
CA THR A 930 -34.39 -47.94 47.66
C THR A 930 -33.46 -47.50 46.52
N SER A 931 -32.58 -48.38 46.04
CA SER A 931 -31.67 -48.08 44.92
C SER A 931 -31.32 -49.34 44.10
N PRO A 932 -32.23 -49.79 43.21
CA PRO A 932 -32.09 -51.06 42.46
C PRO A 932 -30.81 -51.13 41.62
N THR A 933 -30.34 -49.99 41.11
CA THR A 933 -29.11 -49.88 40.33
C THR A 933 -27.84 -50.06 41.17
N THR A 934 -27.87 -49.63 42.43
CA THR A 934 -26.72 -49.76 43.35
C THR A 934 -26.63 -51.20 43.88
N SER A 935 -27.77 -51.87 44.07
CA SER A 935 -27.81 -53.30 44.41
C SER A 935 -27.30 -54.19 43.28
N LEU A 936 -27.63 -53.90 42.01
CA LEU A 936 -27.17 -54.72 40.88
C LEU A 936 -25.65 -54.68 40.71
N ILE A 937 -25.03 -53.53 40.99
CA ILE A 937 -23.57 -53.37 41.00
C ILE A 937 -22.96 -54.10 42.21
N GLY A 938 -23.63 -54.06 43.37
CA GLY A 938 -23.19 -54.78 44.57
C GLY A 938 -23.23 -56.31 44.44
N ASP A 939 -24.25 -56.86 43.79
CA ASP A 939 -24.37 -58.30 43.52
C ASP A 939 -23.29 -58.83 42.54
N MET A 940 -22.70 -57.94 41.73
CA MET A 940 -21.63 -58.26 40.78
C MET A 940 -20.22 -58.14 41.36
N MET A 941 -20.05 -57.56 42.56
CA MET A 941 -18.73 -57.40 43.18
C MET A 941 -18.44 -58.54 44.16
N PRO A 942 -17.24 -59.15 44.10
CA PRO A 942 -16.86 -60.17 45.07
C PRO A 942 -16.72 -59.59 46.48
N LYS A 943 -16.89 -60.43 47.49
CA LYS A 943 -16.65 -60.09 48.90
C LYS A 943 -15.15 -60.11 49.23
N ALA A 944 -14.75 -59.34 50.25
CA ALA A 944 -13.42 -59.44 50.82
C ALA A 944 -13.17 -60.85 51.38
N VAL A 945 -11.97 -61.40 51.15
CA VAL A 945 -11.60 -62.74 51.61
C VAL A 945 -11.01 -62.68 53.02
N GLY A 946 -11.36 -63.67 53.85
CA GLY A 946 -10.83 -63.84 55.19
C GLY A 946 -11.87 -63.74 56.29
N THR A 947 -11.40 -63.79 57.53
CA THR A 947 -12.24 -63.63 58.73
C THR A 947 -12.44 -62.14 59.02
N PRO A 948 -13.68 -61.61 58.97
CA PRO A 948 -13.92 -60.18 59.13
C PRO A 948 -13.79 -59.73 60.59
N VAL A 949 -13.15 -58.57 60.80
CA VAL A 949 -13.08 -57.86 62.08
C VAL A 949 -13.57 -56.43 61.86
N THR A 950 -14.73 -56.08 62.43
CA THR A 950 -15.32 -54.74 62.30
C THR A 950 -14.74 -53.78 63.33
N MET A 951 -14.35 -52.59 62.88
CA MET A 951 -13.81 -51.49 63.69
C MET A 951 -14.83 -50.34 63.76
N GLU A 952 -14.89 -49.68 64.92
CA GLU A 952 -15.73 -48.49 65.11
C GLU A 952 -15.22 -47.31 64.29
N PRO A 953 -16.10 -46.54 63.62
CA PRO A 953 -15.68 -45.42 62.78
C PRO A 953 -15.29 -44.20 63.63
N THR A 954 -14.18 -43.56 63.27
CA THR A 954 -13.80 -42.26 63.85
C THR A 954 -14.28 -41.06 63.00
N SER A 955 -14.68 -41.29 61.75
CA SER A 955 -15.29 -40.29 60.88
C SER A 955 -16.79 -40.51 60.67
N PHE A 956 -17.53 -39.41 60.47
CA PHE A 956 -18.94 -39.45 60.04
C PHE A 956 -19.10 -39.56 58.52
N ASP A 957 -18.04 -39.34 57.73
CA ASP A 957 -18.05 -39.42 56.27
C ASP A 957 -17.63 -40.83 55.81
N PRO A 958 -18.50 -41.60 55.11
CA PRO A 958 -18.18 -42.94 54.61
C PRO A 958 -16.89 -43.01 53.77
N VAL A 959 -16.57 -41.96 52.99
CA VAL A 959 -15.35 -41.91 52.19
C VAL A 959 -14.11 -41.74 53.08
N ARG A 960 -14.22 -40.97 54.16
CA ARG A 960 -13.14 -40.86 55.17
C ARG A 960 -12.97 -42.14 55.97
N ARG A 961 -14.05 -42.86 56.29
CA ARG A 961 -14.01 -44.21 56.91
C ARG A 961 -13.24 -45.22 56.06
N HIS A 962 -13.30 -45.06 54.74
CA HIS A 962 -12.52 -45.89 53.82
C HIS A 962 -11.02 -45.60 53.90
N MET A 963 -10.56 -44.41 54.29
CA MET A 963 -9.13 -44.04 54.22
C MET A 963 -8.28 -44.66 55.33
N MET A 964 -6.99 -44.85 55.06
CA MET A 964 -6.02 -45.39 56.01
C MET A 964 -5.92 -44.62 57.34
N SER A 965 -6.31 -43.34 57.39
CA SER A 965 -6.36 -42.57 58.63
C SER A 965 -7.40 -43.11 59.63
N ASP A 966 -8.61 -43.44 59.17
CA ASP A 966 -9.65 -44.01 60.02
C ASP A 966 -9.34 -45.47 60.37
N VAL A 967 -8.75 -46.23 59.43
CA VAL A 967 -8.20 -47.58 59.70
C VAL A 967 -7.17 -47.56 60.82
N ASN A 968 -6.18 -46.66 60.76
CA ASN A 968 -5.12 -46.55 61.76
C ASN A 968 -5.65 -46.12 63.13
N ASN A 969 -6.66 -45.25 63.17
CA ASN A 969 -7.32 -44.86 64.41
C ASN A 969 -8.13 -46.03 65.00
N GLY A 970 -8.94 -46.70 64.18
CA GLY A 970 -9.78 -47.83 64.60
C GLY A 970 -8.95 -48.99 65.14
N ILE A 971 -7.86 -49.37 64.46
CA ILE A 971 -6.98 -50.44 64.94
C ILE A 971 -6.25 -50.02 66.23
N GLY A 972 -5.88 -48.74 66.36
CA GLY A 972 -5.29 -48.19 67.58
C GLY A 972 -6.23 -48.31 68.79
N GLN A 973 -7.53 -48.05 68.59
CA GLN A 973 -8.55 -48.25 69.63
C GLN A 973 -8.69 -49.73 70.02
N ILE A 974 -8.70 -50.64 69.05
CA ILE A 974 -8.75 -52.09 69.33
C ILE A 974 -7.54 -52.53 70.15
N VAL A 975 -6.33 -52.10 69.80
CA VAL A 975 -5.11 -52.42 70.56
C VAL A 975 -5.21 -51.90 72.00
N GLN A 976 -5.67 -50.66 72.20
CA GLN A 976 -5.86 -50.10 73.53
C GLN A 976 -6.92 -50.85 74.34
N GLN A 977 -8.04 -51.23 73.71
CA GLN A 977 -9.10 -52.00 74.34
C GLN A 977 -8.65 -53.41 74.72
N ASP A 978 -7.96 -54.10 73.82
CA ASP A 978 -7.43 -55.45 74.06
C ASP A 978 -6.33 -55.43 75.13
N GLN A 979 -5.49 -54.39 75.13
CA GLN A 979 -4.47 -54.20 76.16
C GLN A 979 -5.10 -53.98 77.52
N SER A 980 -6.06 -53.04 77.61
CA SER A 980 -6.78 -52.74 78.85
C SER A 980 -7.56 -53.95 79.36
N LYS A 981 -8.12 -54.76 78.46
CA LYS A 981 -8.83 -56.00 78.82
C LYS A 981 -7.89 -57.05 79.37
N LEU A 982 -6.72 -57.24 78.75
CA LEU A 982 -5.73 -58.21 79.21
C LEU A 982 -5.12 -57.79 80.55
N THR A 983 -4.70 -56.52 80.68
CA THR A 983 -4.13 -56.00 81.92
C THR A 983 -5.14 -56.03 83.07
N GLY A 984 -6.41 -55.70 82.78
CA GLY A 984 -7.50 -55.82 83.75
C GLY A 984 -7.76 -57.27 84.19
N LEU A 985 -7.69 -58.25 83.29
CA LEU A 985 -7.82 -59.68 83.62
C LEU A 985 -6.61 -60.24 84.37
N LEU A 986 -5.42 -59.65 84.18
CA LEU A 986 -4.18 -59.99 84.89
C LEU A 986 -4.01 -59.24 86.23
N GLY A 987 -4.89 -58.26 86.53
CA GLY A 987 -4.80 -57.43 87.74
C GLY A 987 -3.67 -56.40 87.73
N MET A 988 -3.21 -56.00 86.54
CA MET A 988 -2.09 -55.08 86.32
C MET A 988 -2.62 -53.72 85.85
N ASN A 989 -3.26 -52.93 86.73
CA ASN A 989 -3.72 -51.58 86.37
C ASN A 989 -2.63 -50.52 86.55
#